data_AF-A0A9P4JYC8-F1
#
_entry.id   AF-A0A9P4JYC8-F1
#
_cell.length_a   1.000
_cell.length_b   1.000
_cell.length_c   1.000
_cell.angle_alpha   90.00
_cell.angle_beta   90.00
_cell.angle_gamma   90.00
#
_symmetry.space_group_name_H-M   'P 1'
#
loop_
_entity.id
_entity.type
_entity.pdbx_description
1 polymer ?
#
loop_
_entity_poly.entity_id
_entity_poly.type
_entity_poly.pdbx_seq_one_letter_code
_entity_poly.pdbx_strand_id
1 'polypeptide(L)'
;MNIIKLQRKYPQFQQAEIFSLQDAFRKLDVDDKGYLDEATVIKATQQSEHQPYDVVRQALKEVELDSSRRVELEDYVDLISKLRESSPAQQRMHTGPTRPRAGTGPGSPVTPGHVHKSSHGGGRIQVQGSSANVTHTINEDERTEFTRHINAVLAGDPHIGDRLPFPTDTFEMFDECKDGLVLAKLINDSVPDTIDERVLNTPGRKIKSLNAFHMTENNNIVIESAKGIGCSVVNIGSGDIIEVREHLILGLIWQIIRRGLLGKIDIKLHPELYRLLEDDETLEQFLRLPPEQILLRWFNYHLKNAKWHRTVQNFSHDVKDGENYTVLLNQLAPEVASRAPLQTRDLLQRAEQVLQNADALGCRKFLTPTSLVAGNPKLNLAFVANLFNTHPGLDPITEEEKADIEDFDAEGEREARVFTLWLNSLDVSPVVQSFFEDLKDGTILLQAFDKVIPGSVNWRHVNKPPPGGEMMRFKALENTNYAVEIGKQNMFSLPGIQGADITDGQRTLTLGLVWQLMRKDIVNTLKGLAQRLGKREISDQDMIRWANDMARKGGKGTQIRSFKDQSLGNAIFLLDVLAGMKPSYVDYDLVAPGRNDDESYQNAKLAISIARKMGATIWLVPEDIVAVQSRLITTFIGSLMATHERMRGQ
;
A
#
# COMPACT_ATOMS: atom_id res chain seq x y z
N MET A 1 0.41 -13.97 -43.23
CA MET A 1 -0.18 -15.20 -42.64
C MET A 1 -1.08 -15.88 -43.66
N ASN A 2 -1.10 -17.22 -43.71
CA ASN A 2 -1.88 -17.99 -44.68
C ASN A 2 -3.24 -18.31 -44.06
N ILE A 3 -4.36 -17.81 -44.59
CA ILE A 3 -5.74 -17.98 -44.07
C ILE A 3 -6.07 -19.47 -43.83
N ILE A 4 -5.47 -20.34 -44.64
CA ILE A 4 -5.57 -21.80 -44.51
C ILE A 4 -5.05 -22.30 -43.14
N LYS A 5 -4.05 -21.62 -42.56
CA LYS A 5 -3.53 -21.94 -41.21
C LYS A 5 -4.52 -21.56 -40.11
N LEU A 6 -5.09 -20.34 -40.16
CA LEU A 6 -6.10 -19.90 -39.19
C LEU A 6 -7.35 -20.79 -39.26
N GLN A 7 -7.81 -21.14 -40.47
CA GLN A 7 -8.97 -22.02 -40.65
C GLN A 7 -8.72 -23.45 -40.14
N ARG A 8 -7.49 -23.94 -40.20
CA ARG A 8 -7.12 -25.23 -39.61
C ARG A 8 -7.08 -25.19 -38.08
N LYS A 9 -6.66 -24.06 -37.50
CA LYS A 9 -6.55 -23.87 -36.06
C LYS A 9 -7.93 -23.60 -35.41
N TYR A 10 -8.81 -22.89 -36.12
CA TYR A 10 -10.16 -22.52 -35.69
C TYR A 10 -11.23 -23.06 -36.67
N PRO A 11 -11.46 -24.39 -36.70
CA PRO A 11 -12.38 -25.03 -37.66
C PRO A 11 -13.85 -24.62 -37.50
N GLN A 12 -14.23 -24.05 -36.36
CA GLN A 12 -15.54 -23.50 -36.06
C GLN A 12 -15.86 -22.24 -36.86
N PHE A 13 -14.85 -21.51 -37.35
CA PHE A 13 -15.06 -20.33 -38.18
C PHE A 13 -15.11 -20.69 -39.66
N GLN A 14 -16.14 -20.19 -40.35
CA GLN A 14 -16.20 -20.31 -41.80
C GLN A 14 -15.15 -19.41 -42.45
N GLN A 15 -14.71 -19.76 -43.67
CA GLN A 15 -13.67 -19.00 -44.37
C GLN A 15 -14.03 -17.51 -44.53
N ALA A 16 -15.30 -17.21 -44.82
CA ALA A 16 -15.82 -15.85 -44.93
C ALA A 16 -15.74 -15.07 -43.60
N GLU A 17 -15.94 -15.73 -42.47
CA GLU A 17 -15.83 -15.11 -41.15
C GLU A 17 -14.37 -14.77 -40.83
N ILE A 18 -13.42 -15.66 -41.16
CA ILE A 18 -11.98 -15.39 -40.98
C ILE A 18 -11.54 -14.17 -41.80
N PHE A 19 -12.07 -14.01 -43.02
CA PHE A 19 -11.84 -12.79 -43.81
C PHE A 19 -12.40 -11.54 -43.12
N SER A 20 -13.62 -11.62 -42.59
CA SER A 20 -14.22 -10.50 -41.86
C SER A 20 -13.42 -10.13 -40.61
N LEU A 21 -12.90 -11.11 -39.87
CA LEU A 21 -12.06 -10.88 -38.69
C LEU A 21 -10.71 -10.25 -39.07
N GLN A 22 -10.10 -10.71 -40.16
CA GLN A 22 -8.88 -10.12 -40.69
C GLN A 22 -9.07 -8.67 -41.13
N ASP A 23 -10.18 -8.37 -41.81
CA ASP A 23 -10.52 -7.02 -42.24
C ASP A 23 -10.84 -6.11 -41.04
N ALA A 24 -11.50 -6.63 -40.00
CA ALA A 24 -11.73 -5.91 -38.76
C ALA A 24 -10.41 -5.56 -38.05
N PHE A 25 -9.50 -6.54 -37.91
CA PHE A 25 -8.18 -6.32 -37.33
C PHE A 25 -7.38 -5.25 -38.09
N ARG A 26 -7.34 -5.33 -39.43
CA ARG A 26 -6.64 -4.34 -40.27
C ARG A 26 -7.20 -2.94 -40.16
N LYS A 27 -8.51 -2.79 -39.94
CA LYS A 27 -9.13 -1.47 -39.72
C LYS A 27 -8.72 -0.86 -38.38
N LEU A 28 -8.41 -1.68 -37.38
CA LEU A 28 -7.93 -1.24 -36.08
C LEU A 28 -6.42 -0.93 -36.13
N ASP A 29 -5.66 -1.70 -36.90
CA ASP A 29 -4.22 -1.49 -37.09
C ASP A 29 -3.95 -0.43 -38.18
N VAL A 30 -4.38 0.80 -37.91
CA VAL A 30 -4.32 1.94 -38.84
C VAL A 30 -2.89 2.24 -39.32
N ASP A 31 -1.90 1.91 -38.49
CA ASP A 31 -0.48 2.17 -38.75
C ASP A 31 0.26 0.96 -39.39
N ASP A 32 -0.46 -0.13 -39.71
CA ASP A 32 0.09 -1.38 -40.28
C ASP A 32 1.26 -1.95 -39.47
N LYS A 33 1.13 -1.93 -38.14
CA LYS A 33 2.14 -2.42 -37.18
C LYS A 33 2.20 -3.94 -37.11
N GLY A 34 1.14 -4.62 -37.54
CA GLY A 34 0.93 -6.05 -37.42
C GLY A 34 0.37 -6.50 -36.06
N TYR A 35 0.06 -5.57 -35.16
CA TYR A 35 -0.44 -5.85 -33.81
C TYR A 35 -1.27 -4.71 -33.24
N LEU A 36 -2.09 -5.02 -32.23
CA LEU A 36 -2.91 -4.08 -31.47
C LEU A 36 -2.55 -4.10 -29.98
N ASP A 37 -2.83 -3.01 -29.26
CA ASP A 37 -2.77 -3.01 -27.79
C ASP A 37 -4.04 -3.63 -27.18
N GLU A 38 -3.91 -4.15 -25.95
CA GLU A 38 -5.00 -4.84 -25.24
C GLU A 38 -6.27 -3.95 -25.12
N ALA A 39 -6.12 -2.64 -24.85
CA ALA A 39 -7.25 -1.74 -24.66
C ALA A 39 -8.03 -1.51 -25.96
N THR A 40 -7.33 -1.31 -27.08
CA THR A 40 -7.94 -1.21 -28.42
C THR A 40 -8.71 -2.49 -28.76
N VAL A 41 -8.14 -3.66 -28.46
CA VAL A 41 -8.78 -4.97 -28.73
C VAL A 41 -10.01 -5.18 -27.86
N ILE A 42 -9.94 -4.89 -26.56
CA ILE A 42 -11.09 -5.02 -25.66
C ILE A 42 -12.23 -4.14 -26.17
N LYS A 43 -11.96 -2.85 -26.43
CA LYS A 43 -12.98 -1.90 -26.91
C LYS A 43 -13.61 -2.32 -28.23
N ALA A 44 -12.80 -2.76 -29.19
CA ALA A 44 -13.30 -3.22 -30.48
C ALA A 44 -14.15 -4.49 -30.34
N THR A 45 -13.74 -5.43 -29.48
CA THR A 45 -14.42 -6.71 -29.29
C THR A 45 -15.72 -6.55 -28.50
N GLN A 46 -15.78 -5.62 -27.54
CA GLN A 46 -17.04 -5.25 -26.88
C GLN A 46 -18.10 -4.80 -27.91
N GLN A 47 -17.69 -4.02 -28.90
CA GLN A 47 -18.58 -3.52 -29.95
C GLN A 47 -18.96 -4.61 -30.95
N SER A 48 -18.01 -5.44 -31.40
CA SER A 48 -18.29 -6.48 -32.40
C SER A 48 -19.10 -7.63 -31.82
N GLU A 49 -18.75 -8.11 -30.63
CA GLU A 49 -19.37 -9.29 -29.98
C GLU A 49 -20.52 -8.91 -29.04
N HIS A 50 -20.77 -7.61 -28.82
CA HIS A 50 -21.81 -7.10 -27.92
C HIS A 50 -21.69 -7.66 -26.48
N GLN A 51 -20.46 -7.77 -25.99
CA GLN A 51 -20.14 -8.32 -24.66
C GLN A 51 -19.70 -7.22 -23.68
N PRO A 52 -19.99 -7.36 -22.37
CA PRO A 52 -19.48 -6.46 -21.33
C PRO A 52 -17.95 -6.45 -21.25
N TYR A 53 -17.39 -5.35 -20.75
CA TYR A 53 -15.93 -5.16 -20.61
C TYR A 53 -15.26 -6.34 -19.90
N ASP A 54 -15.77 -6.73 -18.74
CA ASP A 54 -15.17 -7.76 -17.89
C ASP A 54 -15.19 -9.15 -18.55
N VAL A 55 -16.20 -9.44 -19.37
CA VAL A 55 -16.31 -10.70 -20.12
C VAL A 55 -15.24 -10.76 -21.21
N VAL A 56 -15.09 -9.68 -21.99
CA VAL A 56 -14.06 -9.57 -23.03
C VAL A 56 -12.66 -9.62 -22.42
N ARG A 57 -12.45 -8.88 -21.35
CA ARG A 57 -11.20 -8.83 -20.59
C ARG A 57 -10.81 -10.21 -20.07
N GLN A 58 -11.75 -10.94 -19.47
CA GLN A 58 -11.48 -12.28 -18.95
C GLN A 58 -11.13 -13.26 -20.09
N ALA A 59 -11.85 -13.21 -21.21
CA ALA A 59 -11.53 -14.04 -22.37
C ALA A 59 -10.14 -13.72 -22.94
N LEU A 60 -9.74 -12.45 -22.96
CA LEU A 60 -8.40 -12.04 -23.41
C LEU A 60 -7.29 -12.57 -22.48
N LYS A 61 -7.54 -12.66 -21.16
CA LYS A 61 -6.59 -13.27 -20.22
C LYS A 61 -6.37 -14.77 -20.47
N GLU A 62 -7.34 -15.44 -21.10
CA GLU A 62 -7.22 -16.84 -21.48
C GLU A 62 -6.44 -17.02 -22.79
N VAL A 63 -6.20 -15.95 -23.57
CA VAL A 63 -5.38 -15.96 -24.80
C VAL A 63 -3.89 -15.92 -24.43
N GLU A 64 -3.10 -16.82 -25.02
CA GLU A 64 -1.65 -16.88 -24.81
C GLU A 64 -0.96 -15.78 -25.63
N LEU A 65 -0.82 -14.59 -25.05
CA LEU A 65 -0.04 -13.50 -25.65
C LEU A 65 1.46 -13.69 -25.41
N ASP A 66 2.27 -13.16 -26.31
CA ASP A 66 3.73 -13.14 -26.16
C ASP A 66 4.18 -12.19 -25.02
N SER A 67 5.49 -12.14 -24.77
CA SER A 67 6.06 -11.28 -23.71
C SER A 67 5.87 -9.78 -23.95
N SER A 68 5.53 -9.37 -25.17
CA SER A 68 5.21 -7.98 -25.50
C SER A 68 3.76 -7.61 -25.15
N ARG A 69 2.91 -8.61 -24.88
CA ARG A 69 1.46 -8.51 -24.67
C ARG A 69 0.75 -7.69 -25.75
N ARG A 70 1.28 -7.75 -26.96
CA ARG A 70 0.64 -7.20 -28.16
C ARG A 70 -0.27 -8.28 -28.74
N VAL A 71 -1.42 -7.88 -29.23
CA VAL A 71 -2.41 -8.80 -29.79
C VAL A 71 -2.18 -8.84 -31.30
N GLU A 72 -1.65 -9.96 -31.79
CA GLU A 72 -1.55 -10.22 -33.22
C GLU A 72 -2.89 -10.71 -33.79
N LEU A 73 -2.96 -10.82 -35.12
CA LEU A 73 -4.19 -11.30 -35.79
C LEU A 73 -4.63 -12.68 -35.28
N GLU A 74 -3.68 -13.58 -35.01
CA GLU A 74 -4.00 -14.92 -34.51
C GLU A 74 -4.61 -14.87 -33.10
N ASP A 75 -4.07 -14.03 -32.22
CA ASP A 75 -4.57 -13.81 -30.87
C ASP A 75 -5.95 -13.16 -30.87
N TYR A 76 -6.19 -12.21 -31.78
CA TYR A 76 -7.49 -11.58 -31.98
C TYR A 76 -8.57 -12.59 -32.39
N VAL A 77 -8.22 -13.53 -33.29
CA VAL A 77 -9.12 -14.62 -33.68
C VAL A 77 -9.34 -15.59 -32.51
N ASP A 78 -8.30 -15.89 -31.73
CA ASP A 78 -8.38 -16.73 -30.52
C ASP A 78 -9.32 -16.13 -29.47
N LEU A 79 -9.23 -14.82 -29.23
CA LEU A 79 -10.12 -14.08 -28.34
C LEU A 79 -11.60 -14.25 -28.75
N ILE A 80 -11.90 -14.01 -30.02
CA ILE A 80 -13.28 -14.10 -30.54
C ILE A 80 -13.78 -15.54 -30.47
N SER A 81 -12.90 -16.52 -30.72
CA SER A 81 -13.21 -17.94 -30.51
C SER A 81 -13.64 -18.21 -29.09
N LYS A 82 -12.81 -17.83 -28.12
CA LYS A 82 -13.07 -18.07 -26.69
C LYS A 82 -14.33 -17.37 -26.22
N LEU A 83 -14.60 -16.15 -26.69
CA LEU A 83 -15.83 -15.44 -26.37
C LEU A 83 -17.08 -16.15 -26.89
N ARG A 84 -17.05 -16.67 -28.11
CA ARG A 84 -18.20 -17.37 -28.71
C ARG A 84 -18.38 -18.79 -28.15
N GLU A 85 -17.31 -19.40 -27.66
CA GLU A 85 -17.32 -20.71 -26.98
C GLU A 85 -17.61 -20.61 -25.47
N SER A 86 -17.53 -19.41 -24.88
CA SER A 86 -17.65 -19.18 -23.44
C SER A 86 -18.98 -19.68 -22.84
N SER A 87 -18.90 -20.34 -21.68
CA SER A 87 -20.05 -20.93 -20.99
C SER A 87 -20.96 -19.86 -20.35
N PRO A 88 -22.25 -20.14 -20.08
CA PRO A 88 -23.16 -19.22 -19.38
C PRO A 88 -22.68 -18.72 -18.01
N ALA A 89 -21.66 -19.35 -17.42
CA ALA A 89 -21.02 -18.92 -16.18
C ALA A 89 -20.06 -17.73 -16.37
N GLN A 90 -19.33 -17.64 -17.49
CA GLN A 90 -18.51 -16.46 -17.84
C GLN A 90 -19.42 -15.25 -18.16
N GLN A 91 -20.61 -15.48 -18.73
CA GLN A 91 -21.64 -14.46 -18.95
C GLN A 91 -22.25 -13.91 -17.64
N ARG A 92 -22.09 -14.61 -16.50
CA ARG A 92 -22.56 -14.16 -15.17
C ARG A 92 -21.56 -13.28 -14.42
N MET A 93 -20.38 -13.01 -14.96
CA MET A 93 -19.43 -12.04 -14.39
C MET A 93 -19.89 -10.58 -14.54
N HIS A 94 -21.16 -10.37 -14.92
CA HIS A 94 -21.81 -9.07 -14.97
C HIS A 94 -21.88 -8.45 -13.56
N THR A 95 -21.18 -7.34 -13.41
CA THR A 95 -20.99 -6.52 -12.20
C THR A 95 -22.05 -5.43 -11.99
N GLY A 96 -23.06 -5.35 -12.88
CA GLY A 96 -24.20 -4.45 -12.75
C GLY A 96 -25.49 -5.12 -12.22
N PRO A 97 -26.49 -4.33 -11.78
CA PRO A 97 -27.72 -4.84 -11.17
C PRO A 97 -28.53 -5.70 -12.14
N THR A 98 -28.82 -6.93 -11.74
CA THR A 98 -29.69 -7.85 -12.50
C THR A 98 -31.15 -7.43 -12.38
N ARG A 99 -31.74 -6.87 -13.45
CA ARG A 99 -33.20 -6.68 -13.51
C ARG A 99 -33.89 -8.04 -13.68
N PRO A 100 -34.90 -8.40 -12.85
CA PRO A 100 -35.65 -9.62 -13.06
C PRO A 100 -36.46 -9.50 -14.35
N ARG A 101 -36.23 -10.43 -15.27
CA ARG A 101 -36.97 -10.54 -16.52
C ARG A 101 -38.36 -11.11 -16.20
N ALA A 102 -39.41 -10.31 -16.34
CA ALA A 102 -40.79 -10.76 -16.16
C ALA A 102 -41.17 -11.75 -17.28
N GLY A 103 -41.42 -13.01 -16.92
CA GLY A 103 -41.87 -14.05 -17.82
C GLY A 103 -43.26 -14.54 -17.42
N THR A 104 -44.24 -14.26 -18.27
CA THR A 104 -45.62 -14.75 -18.23
C THR A 104 -45.71 -16.16 -18.83
N GLY A 105 -46.37 -17.10 -18.12
CA GLY A 105 -46.71 -18.43 -18.66
C GLY A 105 -47.22 -19.41 -17.56
N PRO A 106 -48.37 -20.09 -17.74
CA PRO A 106 -49.04 -20.80 -16.66
C PRO A 106 -48.74 -22.31 -16.58
N GLY A 107 -48.64 -22.81 -15.35
CA GLY A 107 -49.12 -24.14 -14.95
C GLY A 107 -48.14 -25.31 -14.94
N SER A 108 -47.71 -25.72 -13.74
CA SER A 108 -47.63 -27.13 -13.27
C SER A 108 -47.17 -27.19 -11.79
N PRO A 109 -47.56 -28.24 -11.02
CA PRO A 109 -47.75 -28.15 -9.57
C PRO A 109 -46.49 -28.39 -8.71
N VAL A 110 -46.55 -27.80 -7.51
CA VAL A 110 -45.49 -27.68 -6.50
C VAL A 110 -45.31 -28.96 -5.68
N THR A 111 -44.07 -29.43 -5.56
CA THR A 111 -43.58 -30.30 -4.46
C THR A 111 -42.74 -29.46 -3.49
N PRO A 112 -42.87 -29.64 -2.16
CA PRO A 112 -42.17 -28.80 -1.19
C PRO A 112 -40.73 -29.27 -0.99
N GLY A 113 -39.79 -28.67 -1.74
CA GLY A 113 -38.35 -28.82 -1.54
C GLY A 113 -37.79 -27.65 -0.73
N HIS A 114 -36.98 -27.96 0.28
CA HIS A 114 -36.35 -27.04 1.22
C HIS A 114 -35.77 -25.77 0.56
N VAL A 115 -36.29 -24.60 0.98
CA VAL A 115 -35.76 -23.29 0.62
C VAL A 115 -34.47 -23.04 1.40
N HIS A 116 -33.33 -23.16 0.72
CA HIS A 116 -32.09 -22.54 1.18
C HIS A 116 -32.29 -21.02 1.15
N LYS A 117 -32.33 -20.38 2.31
CA LYS A 117 -32.27 -18.91 2.44
C LYS A 117 -30.99 -18.41 1.78
N SER A 118 -31.14 -17.68 0.68
CA SER A 118 -30.07 -16.87 0.10
C SER A 118 -29.71 -15.75 1.08
N SER A 119 -28.52 -15.87 1.66
CA SER A 119 -27.90 -14.83 2.48
C SER A 119 -27.80 -13.53 1.68
N HIS A 120 -28.45 -12.48 2.17
CA HIS A 120 -28.27 -11.12 1.68
C HIS A 120 -26.95 -10.60 2.26
N GLY A 121 -25.95 -10.33 1.41
CA GLY A 121 -24.71 -9.67 1.82
C GLY A 121 -23.62 -9.74 0.76
N GLY A 122 -23.27 -8.56 0.22
CA GLY A 122 -22.06 -8.22 -0.57
C GLY A 122 -21.64 -9.21 -1.67
N GLY A 123 -21.79 -8.82 -2.93
CA GLY A 123 -21.31 -9.61 -4.07
C GLY A 123 -19.81 -9.95 -3.93
N ARG A 124 -19.50 -11.24 -4.00
CA ARG A 124 -18.15 -11.79 -3.90
C ARG A 124 -17.78 -12.37 -5.26
N ILE A 125 -16.85 -11.73 -5.95
CA ILE A 125 -16.39 -12.19 -7.27
C ILE A 125 -15.18 -13.11 -7.05
N GLN A 126 -15.25 -14.33 -7.60
CA GLN A 126 -14.13 -15.25 -7.64
C GLN A 126 -13.25 -14.92 -8.85
N VAL A 127 -11.94 -14.73 -8.61
CA VAL A 127 -10.92 -14.54 -9.64
C VAL A 127 -9.96 -15.73 -9.58
N GLN A 128 -9.66 -16.30 -10.75
CA GLN A 128 -8.78 -17.46 -10.87
C GLN A 128 -7.31 -17.02 -10.79
N GLY A 129 -6.52 -17.69 -9.94
CA GLY A 129 -5.09 -17.45 -9.77
C GLY A 129 -4.25 -18.08 -10.90
N SER A 130 -2.94 -17.78 -10.92
CA SER A 130 -1.97 -18.31 -11.91
C SER A 130 -1.85 -19.83 -11.90
N SER A 131 -2.20 -20.47 -10.78
CA SER A 131 -2.28 -21.92 -10.65
C SER A 131 -3.75 -22.32 -10.68
N ALA A 132 -4.10 -23.32 -11.50
CA ALA A 132 -5.48 -23.78 -11.75
C ALA A 132 -6.32 -24.12 -10.49
N ASN A 133 -5.69 -24.22 -9.31
CA ASN A 133 -6.32 -24.61 -8.04
C ASN A 133 -6.47 -23.47 -7.00
N VAL A 134 -6.08 -22.22 -7.29
CA VAL A 134 -6.20 -21.11 -6.31
C VAL A 134 -7.21 -20.08 -6.82
N THR A 135 -8.29 -19.85 -6.05
CA THR A 135 -9.30 -18.81 -6.33
C THR A 135 -9.24 -17.71 -5.27
N HIS A 136 -9.06 -16.46 -5.68
CA HIS A 136 -9.12 -15.30 -4.79
C HIS A 136 -10.49 -14.64 -4.87
N THR A 137 -10.98 -14.06 -3.78
CA THR A 137 -12.28 -13.38 -3.75
C THR A 137 -12.12 -11.88 -3.62
N ILE A 138 -12.79 -11.13 -4.49
CA ILE A 138 -12.86 -9.67 -4.46
C ILE A 138 -14.22 -9.25 -3.92
N ASN A 139 -14.22 -8.29 -2.99
CA ASN A 139 -15.42 -7.66 -2.48
C ASN A 139 -15.86 -6.53 -3.44
N GLU A 140 -17.07 -6.62 -3.97
CA GLU A 140 -17.60 -5.67 -4.95
C GLU A 140 -17.79 -4.25 -4.37
N ASP A 141 -18.23 -4.15 -3.12
CA ASP A 141 -18.40 -2.85 -2.46
C ASP A 141 -17.03 -2.17 -2.29
N GLU A 142 -16.00 -2.93 -1.88
CA GLU A 142 -14.61 -2.41 -1.77
C GLU A 142 -14.08 -1.94 -3.12
N ARG A 143 -14.21 -2.75 -4.19
CA ARG A 143 -13.78 -2.36 -5.54
C ARG A 143 -14.46 -1.07 -5.98
N THR A 144 -15.78 -0.99 -5.82
CA THR A 144 -16.60 0.15 -6.24
C THR A 144 -16.19 1.42 -5.51
N GLU A 145 -16.09 1.36 -4.18
CA GLU A 145 -15.84 2.54 -3.36
C GLU A 145 -14.37 3.00 -3.39
N PHE A 146 -13.41 2.09 -3.54
CA PHE A 146 -12.03 2.48 -3.80
C PHE A 146 -11.86 3.10 -5.19
N THR A 147 -12.56 2.59 -6.21
CA THR A 147 -12.58 3.22 -7.55
C THR A 147 -13.17 4.63 -7.49
N ARG A 148 -14.29 4.81 -6.77
CA ARG A 148 -14.90 6.13 -6.54
C ARG A 148 -13.94 7.08 -5.83
N HIS A 149 -13.22 6.59 -4.81
CA HIS A 149 -12.22 7.38 -4.10
C HIS A 149 -11.08 7.83 -5.02
N ILE A 150 -10.49 6.91 -5.80
CA ILE A 150 -9.42 7.21 -6.78
C ILE A 150 -9.90 8.27 -7.78
N ASN A 151 -11.09 8.09 -8.36
CA ASN A 151 -11.67 9.06 -9.29
C ASN A 151 -11.82 10.46 -8.67
N ALA A 152 -12.16 10.54 -7.38
CA ALA A 152 -12.36 11.81 -6.69
C ALA A 152 -11.03 12.51 -6.35
N VAL A 153 -10.05 11.78 -5.82
CA VAL A 153 -8.79 12.37 -5.34
C VAL A 153 -7.80 12.66 -6.46
N LEU A 154 -7.87 11.90 -7.57
CA LEU A 154 -6.98 12.08 -8.72
C LEU A 154 -7.62 12.88 -9.86
N ALA A 155 -8.81 13.45 -9.63
CA ALA A 155 -9.50 14.26 -10.63
C ALA A 155 -8.64 15.44 -11.07
N GLY A 156 -8.46 15.59 -12.38
CA GLY A 156 -7.67 16.69 -12.97
C GLY A 156 -6.15 16.50 -12.88
N ASP A 157 -5.66 15.30 -12.55
CA ASP A 157 -4.22 15.04 -12.57
C ASP A 157 -3.62 15.26 -13.97
N PRO A 158 -2.48 15.97 -14.10
CA PRO A 158 -1.89 16.29 -15.41
C PRO A 158 -1.41 15.09 -16.24
N HIS A 159 -1.12 13.95 -15.61
CA HIS A 159 -0.53 12.79 -16.28
C HIS A 159 -1.53 11.67 -16.55
N ILE A 160 -2.54 11.52 -15.68
CA ILE A 160 -3.54 10.45 -15.78
C ILE A 160 -4.98 10.97 -15.94
N GLY A 161 -5.20 12.29 -15.97
CA GLY A 161 -6.53 12.89 -16.05
C GLY A 161 -7.36 12.42 -17.24
N ASP A 162 -6.74 12.18 -18.40
CA ASP A 162 -7.41 11.68 -19.61
C ASP A 162 -7.95 10.24 -19.46
N ARG A 163 -7.55 9.52 -18.40
CA ARG A 163 -8.02 8.16 -18.09
C ARG A 163 -9.18 8.15 -17.10
N LEU A 164 -9.42 9.29 -16.43
CA LEU A 164 -10.42 9.42 -15.37
C LEU A 164 -11.71 10.06 -15.91
N PRO A 165 -12.89 9.72 -15.35
CA PRO A 165 -13.10 8.74 -14.28
C PRO A 165 -13.19 7.30 -14.79
N PHE A 166 -12.68 6.35 -14.01
CA PHE A 166 -12.87 4.92 -14.26
C PHE A 166 -14.32 4.50 -13.96
N PRO A 167 -14.92 3.58 -14.74
CA PRO A 167 -16.22 3.02 -14.42
C PRO A 167 -16.21 2.29 -13.07
N THR A 168 -17.17 2.61 -12.21
CA THR A 168 -17.23 2.01 -10.86
C THR A 168 -17.80 0.60 -10.86
N ASP A 169 -18.30 0.11 -11.98
CA ASP A 169 -18.90 -1.20 -12.17
C ASP A 169 -18.05 -2.15 -13.03
N THR A 170 -16.80 -1.83 -13.38
CA THR A 170 -15.92 -2.75 -14.14
C THR A 170 -14.57 -3.01 -13.45
N PHE A 171 -13.79 -3.94 -13.97
CA PHE A 171 -12.40 -4.18 -13.53
C PHE A 171 -11.37 -3.23 -14.17
N GLU A 172 -11.80 -2.23 -14.95
CA GLU A 172 -10.92 -1.34 -15.72
C GLU A 172 -9.91 -0.57 -14.85
N MET A 173 -10.28 -0.18 -13.63
CA MET A 173 -9.38 0.47 -12.66
C MET A 173 -8.09 -0.35 -12.42
N PHE A 174 -8.17 -1.69 -12.45
CA PHE A 174 -7.00 -2.54 -12.25
C PHE A 174 -6.07 -2.52 -13.46
N ASP A 175 -6.63 -2.50 -14.67
CA ASP A 175 -5.82 -2.44 -15.90
C ASP A 175 -5.12 -1.08 -16.01
N GLU A 176 -5.77 -0.01 -15.55
CA GLU A 176 -5.19 1.34 -15.49
C GLU A 176 -4.07 1.48 -14.44
N CYS A 177 -3.98 0.55 -13.48
CA CYS A 177 -2.88 0.48 -12.51
C CYS A 177 -1.61 -0.20 -13.06
N LYS A 178 -1.68 -0.87 -14.22
CA LYS A 178 -0.61 -1.70 -14.79
C LYS A 178 0.74 -0.98 -14.92
N ASP A 179 0.71 0.30 -15.27
CA ASP A 179 1.90 1.11 -15.51
C ASP A 179 2.44 1.84 -14.27
N GLY A 180 1.80 1.66 -13.12
CA GLY A 180 2.18 2.21 -11.83
C GLY A 180 1.82 3.68 -11.61
N LEU A 181 1.33 4.42 -12.60
CA LEU A 181 1.07 5.86 -12.46
C LEU A 181 -0.09 6.12 -11.50
N VAL A 182 -1.22 5.42 -11.64
CA VAL A 182 -2.38 5.56 -10.75
C VAL A 182 -1.99 5.30 -9.29
N LEU A 183 -1.22 4.23 -9.04
CA LEU A 183 -0.79 3.87 -7.69
C LEU A 183 0.23 4.87 -7.12
N ALA A 184 1.17 5.37 -7.94
CA ALA A 184 2.13 6.38 -7.50
C ALA A 184 1.42 7.69 -7.11
N LYS A 185 0.42 8.10 -7.88
CA LYS A 185 -0.42 9.26 -7.60
C LYS A 185 -1.24 9.08 -6.33
N LEU A 186 -1.85 7.91 -6.15
CA LEU A 186 -2.60 7.58 -4.93
C LEU A 186 -1.70 7.59 -3.68
N ILE A 187 -0.44 7.14 -3.80
CA ILE A 187 0.55 7.22 -2.70
C ILE A 187 0.79 8.68 -2.31
N ASN A 188 1.02 9.58 -3.27
CA ASN A 188 1.26 11.00 -3.00
C ASN A 188 0.01 11.71 -2.46
N ASP A 189 -1.20 11.32 -2.87
CA ASP A 189 -2.44 11.83 -2.26
C ASP A 189 -2.54 11.41 -0.78
N SER A 190 -2.26 10.12 -0.50
CA SER A 190 -2.37 9.57 0.86
C SER A 190 -1.26 10.07 1.80
N VAL A 191 -0.03 10.16 1.31
CA VAL A 191 1.13 10.69 2.04
C VAL A 191 1.91 11.61 1.10
N PRO A 192 1.67 12.93 1.16
CA PRO A 192 2.35 13.91 0.33
C PRO A 192 3.86 13.78 0.37
N ASP A 193 4.50 14.15 -0.75
CA ASP A 193 5.96 14.17 -0.92
C ASP A 193 6.68 12.82 -0.81
N THR A 194 5.96 11.71 -0.77
CA THR A 194 6.55 10.35 -0.75
C THR A 194 7.31 10.01 -2.03
N ILE A 195 6.78 10.41 -3.19
CA ILE A 195 7.34 10.14 -4.52
C ILE A 195 7.61 11.47 -5.23
N ASP A 196 8.85 11.66 -5.69
CA ASP A 196 9.18 12.68 -6.68
C ASP A 196 8.65 12.25 -8.06
N GLU A 197 7.54 12.85 -8.49
CA GLU A 197 6.89 12.43 -9.74
C GLU A 197 7.76 12.64 -10.98
N ARG A 198 8.81 13.48 -10.91
CA ARG A 198 9.73 13.70 -12.03
C ARG A 198 10.53 12.45 -12.39
N VAL A 199 10.61 11.46 -11.48
CA VAL A 199 11.28 10.18 -11.76
C VAL A 199 10.37 9.18 -12.47
N LEU A 200 9.06 9.40 -12.48
CA LEU A 200 8.08 8.50 -13.10
C LEU A 200 8.21 8.58 -14.62
N ASN A 201 8.15 7.42 -15.26
CA ASN A 201 8.05 7.34 -16.70
C ASN A 201 6.60 7.64 -17.11
N THR A 202 6.37 8.75 -17.81
CA THR A 202 5.06 9.17 -18.29
C THR A 202 5.02 9.22 -19.82
N PRO A 203 3.90 8.85 -20.46
CA PRO A 203 3.69 9.15 -21.87
C PRO A 203 3.77 10.66 -22.14
N GLY A 204 4.43 11.06 -23.23
CA GLY A 204 4.63 12.45 -23.57
C GLY A 204 5.55 12.61 -24.79
N ARG A 205 6.26 13.75 -24.88
CA ARG A 205 7.12 14.06 -26.04
C ARG A 205 8.28 13.07 -26.20
N LYS A 206 8.90 12.65 -25.10
CA LYS A 206 10.06 11.73 -25.11
C LYS A 206 9.64 10.26 -25.23
N ILE A 207 8.51 9.89 -24.62
CA ILE A 207 8.02 8.51 -24.56
C ILE A 207 6.60 8.46 -25.14
N LYS A 208 6.43 7.89 -26.33
CA LYS A 208 5.08 7.77 -26.93
C LYS A 208 4.16 6.83 -26.16
N SER A 209 4.69 5.68 -25.74
CA SER A 209 3.99 4.66 -24.98
C SER A 209 4.95 3.98 -24.01
N LEU A 210 4.47 3.60 -22.82
CA LEU A 210 5.27 2.87 -21.84
C LEU A 210 5.49 1.43 -22.32
N ASN A 211 6.72 0.93 -22.17
CA ASN A 211 7.06 -0.47 -22.41
C ASN A 211 7.19 -1.21 -21.07
N ALA A 212 7.37 -2.53 -21.11
CA ALA A 212 7.49 -3.36 -19.91
C ALA A 212 8.61 -2.92 -18.94
N PHE A 213 9.70 -2.34 -19.48
CA PHE A 213 10.80 -1.82 -18.67
C PHE A 213 10.40 -0.55 -17.93
N HIS A 214 9.76 0.41 -18.61
CA HIS A 214 9.24 1.63 -17.99
C HIS A 214 8.19 1.32 -16.92
N MET A 215 7.31 0.35 -17.17
CA MET A 215 6.29 -0.10 -16.20
C MET A 215 6.95 -0.76 -14.99
N THR A 216 7.96 -1.61 -15.19
CA THR A 216 8.74 -2.21 -14.09
C THR A 216 9.37 -1.14 -13.21
N GLU A 217 10.00 -0.12 -13.81
CA GLU A 217 10.61 0.99 -13.08
C GLU A 217 9.58 1.79 -12.25
N ASN A 218 8.43 2.14 -12.84
CA ASN A 218 7.35 2.82 -12.11
C ASN A 218 6.82 1.96 -10.96
N ASN A 219 6.59 0.67 -11.21
CA ASN A 219 6.07 -0.25 -10.20
C ASN A 219 7.09 -0.55 -9.08
N ASN A 220 8.40 -0.50 -9.36
CA ASN A 220 9.42 -0.52 -8.32
C ASN A 220 9.28 0.71 -7.40
N ILE A 221 9.07 1.91 -7.97
CA ILE A 221 8.81 3.12 -7.17
C ILE A 221 7.57 2.93 -6.30
N VAL A 222 6.47 2.43 -6.87
CA VAL A 222 5.22 2.18 -6.13
C VAL A 222 5.46 1.23 -4.94
N ILE A 223 6.09 0.08 -5.17
CA ILE A 223 6.28 -0.95 -4.13
C ILE A 223 7.21 -0.45 -3.04
N GLU A 224 8.37 0.11 -3.40
CA GLU A 224 9.34 0.57 -2.41
C GLU A 224 8.86 1.82 -1.67
N SER A 225 8.01 2.64 -2.29
CA SER A 225 7.36 3.79 -1.62
C SER A 225 6.26 3.33 -0.68
N ALA A 226 5.44 2.35 -1.09
CA ALA A 226 4.44 1.74 -0.22
C ALA A 226 5.08 1.14 1.04
N LYS A 227 6.22 0.44 0.93
CA LYS A 227 7.03 0.00 2.09
C LYS A 227 7.45 1.19 2.95
N GLY A 228 8.00 2.23 2.33
CA GLY A 228 8.49 3.43 3.01
C GLY A 228 7.44 4.17 3.84
N ILE A 229 6.15 4.04 3.50
CA ILE A 229 5.04 4.62 4.26
C ILE A 229 4.35 3.62 5.21
N GLY A 230 4.87 2.39 5.33
CA GLY A 230 4.36 1.37 6.27
C GLY A 230 3.27 0.45 5.71
N CYS A 231 3.10 0.36 4.39
CA CYS A 231 2.26 -0.69 3.80
C CYS A 231 3.00 -2.04 3.82
N SER A 232 2.26 -3.12 4.09
CA SER A 232 2.74 -4.49 3.98
C SER A 232 2.61 -4.98 2.53
N VAL A 233 3.74 -5.13 1.86
CA VAL A 233 3.82 -5.55 0.44
C VAL A 233 4.60 -6.84 0.24
N VAL A 234 4.59 -7.73 1.24
CA VAL A 234 5.39 -8.98 1.25
C VAL A 234 5.06 -9.90 0.07
N ASN A 235 3.83 -9.83 -0.45
CA ASN A 235 3.33 -10.74 -1.50
C ASN A 235 2.98 -10.03 -2.81
N ILE A 236 3.57 -8.86 -3.10
CA ILE A 236 3.33 -8.15 -4.36
C ILE A 236 4.64 -7.57 -4.94
N GLY A 237 4.95 -7.98 -6.16
CA GLY A 237 6.07 -7.50 -6.97
C GLY A 237 5.60 -6.64 -8.16
N SER A 238 6.56 -6.04 -8.88
CA SER A 238 6.25 -5.21 -10.05
C SER A 238 5.60 -6.03 -11.17
N GLY A 239 5.99 -7.30 -11.31
CA GLY A 239 5.35 -8.26 -12.21
C GLY A 239 3.87 -8.48 -11.90
N ASP A 240 3.48 -8.59 -10.63
CA ASP A 240 2.08 -8.80 -10.23
C ASP A 240 1.17 -7.62 -10.61
N ILE A 241 1.71 -6.40 -10.56
CA ILE A 241 1.01 -5.18 -10.99
C ILE A 241 0.89 -5.17 -12.52
N ILE A 242 1.97 -5.49 -13.24
CA ILE A 242 1.98 -5.54 -14.72
C ILE A 242 1.03 -6.63 -15.26
N GLU A 243 0.93 -7.76 -14.56
CA GLU A 243 0.02 -8.87 -14.88
C GLU A 243 -1.43 -8.62 -14.43
N VAL A 244 -1.68 -7.50 -13.74
CA VAL A 244 -2.99 -7.09 -13.24
C VAL A 244 -3.60 -8.15 -12.32
N ARG A 245 -2.86 -8.51 -11.26
CA ARG A 245 -3.33 -9.37 -10.17
C ARG A 245 -4.31 -8.60 -9.27
N GLU A 246 -5.60 -8.66 -9.57
CA GLU A 246 -6.60 -7.74 -9.03
C GLU A 246 -6.69 -7.77 -7.50
N HIS A 247 -6.62 -8.95 -6.89
CA HIS A 247 -6.69 -9.08 -5.42
C HIS A 247 -5.47 -8.47 -4.71
N LEU A 248 -4.29 -8.52 -5.32
CA LEU A 248 -3.07 -7.90 -4.79
C LEU A 248 -3.13 -6.37 -4.96
N ILE A 249 -3.54 -5.90 -6.13
CA ILE A 249 -3.71 -4.46 -6.42
C ILE A 249 -4.77 -3.85 -5.50
N LEU A 250 -5.93 -4.50 -5.32
CA LEU A 250 -6.98 -4.04 -4.42
C LEU A 250 -6.50 -3.99 -2.96
N GLY A 251 -5.74 -5.00 -2.54
CA GLY A 251 -5.12 -5.04 -1.22
C GLY A 251 -4.12 -3.90 -1.01
N LEU A 252 -3.31 -3.58 -2.02
CA LEU A 252 -2.37 -2.45 -1.98
C LEU A 252 -3.11 -1.11 -1.95
N ILE A 253 -4.12 -0.91 -2.79
CA ILE A 253 -4.96 0.30 -2.80
C ILE A 253 -5.57 0.53 -1.41
N TRP A 254 -6.14 -0.50 -0.79
CA TRP A 254 -6.68 -0.39 0.57
C TRP A 254 -5.62 0.07 1.57
N GLN A 255 -4.41 -0.51 1.52
CA GLN A 255 -3.34 -0.15 2.46
C GLN A 255 -2.89 1.31 2.28
N ILE A 256 -2.80 1.79 1.03
CA ILE A 256 -2.46 3.19 0.74
C ILE A 256 -3.54 4.12 1.27
N ILE A 257 -4.82 3.87 0.94
CA ILE A 257 -5.96 4.66 1.43
C ILE A 257 -6.02 4.66 2.96
N ARG A 258 -5.90 3.47 3.59
CA ARG A 258 -5.87 3.34 5.05
C ARG A 258 -4.76 4.18 5.66
N ARG A 259 -3.57 4.18 5.05
CA ARG A 259 -2.43 4.98 5.53
C ARG A 259 -2.74 6.48 5.48
N GLY A 260 -3.32 6.98 4.38
CA GLY A 260 -3.67 8.39 4.26
C GLY A 260 -4.83 8.85 5.15
N LEU A 261 -5.80 7.96 5.42
CA LEU A 261 -6.91 8.25 6.33
C LEU A 261 -6.46 8.28 7.78
N LEU A 262 -5.68 7.28 8.21
CA LEU A 262 -5.29 7.11 9.61
C LEU A 262 -4.06 7.92 10.00
N GLY A 263 -3.18 8.25 9.06
CA GLY A 263 -1.99 9.06 9.32
C GLY A 263 -2.32 10.52 9.70
N LYS A 264 -3.55 10.96 9.45
CA LYS A 264 -4.05 12.28 9.87
C LYS A 264 -4.52 12.29 11.33
N ILE A 265 -4.77 11.12 11.91
CA ILE A 265 -5.26 10.95 13.28
C ILE A 265 -4.05 10.93 14.21
N ASP A 266 -3.45 12.10 14.36
CA ASP A 266 -2.22 12.32 15.10
C ASP A 266 -2.39 13.57 15.96
N ILE A 267 -1.90 13.53 17.20
CA ILE A 267 -2.09 14.63 18.15
C ILE A 267 -1.40 15.93 17.70
N LYS A 268 -0.37 15.84 16.84
CA LYS A 268 0.30 17.04 16.28
C LYS A 268 -0.62 17.76 15.30
N LEU A 269 -1.48 17.01 14.60
CA LEU A 269 -2.48 17.55 13.67
C LEU A 269 -3.79 17.90 14.37
N HIS A 270 -4.15 17.12 15.39
CA HIS A 270 -5.36 17.28 16.20
C HIS A 270 -5.01 17.30 17.70
N PRO A 271 -4.47 18.40 18.24
CA PRO A 271 -4.16 18.51 19.67
C PRO A 271 -5.37 18.26 20.57
N GLU A 272 -6.58 18.54 20.07
CA GLU A 272 -7.85 18.25 20.71
C GLU A 272 -8.08 16.77 21.04
N LEU A 273 -7.32 15.85 20.44
CA LEU A 273 -7.31 14.43 20.84
C LEU A 273 -6.97 14.23 22.31
N TYR A 274 -6.33 15.21 22.97
CA TYR A 274 -6.10 15.19 24.41
C TYR A 274 -7.40 15.00 25.22
N ARG A 275 -8.55 15.43 24.69
CA ARG A 275 -9.87 15.25 25.32
C ARG A 275 -10.33 13.80 25.41
N LEU A 276 -9.67 12.89 24.70
CA LEU A 276 -9.98 11.46 24.66
C LEU A 276 -9.17 10.66 25.69
N LEU A 277 -8.32 11.31 26.48
CA LEU A 277 -7.61 10.66 27.58
C LEU A 277 -8.60 10.18 28.63
N GLU A 278 -8.42 8.94 29.07
CA GLU A 278 -9.12 8.36 30.21
C GLU A 278 -8.46 8.82 31.53
N ASP A 279 -9.21 8.83 32.63
CA ASP A 279 -8.74 9.40 33.91
C ASP A 279 -7.54 8.65 34.52
N ASP A 280 -7.29 7.41 34.10
CA ASP A 280 -6.28 6.49 34.62
C ASP A 280 -5.12 6.21 33.65
N GLU A 281 -4.97 6.99 32.57
CA GLU A 281 -3.88 6.84 31.62
C GLU A 281 -3.05 8.12 31.45
N THR A 282 -1.79 7.94 31.04
CA THR A 282 -0.91 9.07 30.66
C THR A 282 -1.08 9.42 29.18
N LEU A 283 -0.72 10.64 28.81
CA LEU A 283 -0.63 11.04 27.40
C LEU A 283 0.26 10.09 26.59
N GLU A 284 1.37 9.64 27.18
CA GLU A 284 2.25 8.68 26.54
C GLU A 284 1.55 7.34 26.26
N GLN A 285 0.68 6.87 27.17
CA GLN A 285 -0.12 5.66 26.94
C GLN A 285 -1.14 5.85 25.82
N PHE A 286 -1.81 7.02 25.80
CA PHE A 286 -2.75 7.38 24.73
C PHE A 286 -2.09 7.43 23.35
N LEU A 287 -0.93 8.07 23.22
CA LEU A 287 -0.20 8.22 21.94
C LEU A 287 0.34 6.90 21.37
N ARG A 288 0.33 5.82 22.16
CA ARG A 288 0.70 4.47 21.69
C ARG A 288 -0.45 3.75 21.02
N LEU A 289 -1.68 4.23 21.20
CA LEU A 289 -2.83 3.57 20.62
C LEU A 289 -2.77 3.63 19.10
N PRO A 290 -3.09 2.52 18.41
CA PRO A 290 -3.24 2.57 16.97
C PRO A 290 -4.41 3.52 16.63
N PRO A 291 -4.37 4.20 15.47
CA PRO A 291 -5.39 5.15 15.08
C PRO A 291 -6.82 4.60 15.13
N GLU A 292 -7.03 3.30 14.86
CA GLU A 292 -8.34 2.66 15.00
C GLU A 292 -8.89 2.71 16.43
N GLN A 293 -8.04 2.54 17.44
CA GLN A 293 -8.46 2.62 18.85
C GLN A 293 -8.74 4.05 19.26
N ILE A 294 -7.97 5.02 18.75
CA ILE A 294 -8.26 6.44 18.92
C ILE A 294 -9.63 6.79 18.32
N LEU A 295 -9.95 6.28 17.12
CA LEU A 295 -11.27 6.46 16.51
C LEU A 295 -12.40 5.81 17.32
N LEU A 296 -12.18 4.64 17.92
CA LEU A 296 -13.17 4.01 18.79
C LEU A 296 -13.42 4.86 20.04
N ARG A 297 -12.36 5.38 20.67
CA ARG A 297 -12.47 6.32 21.80
C ARG A 297 -13.21 7.60 21.41
N TRP A 298 -12.85 8.19 20.28
CA TRP A 298 -13.52 9.36 19.73
C TRP A 298 -15.02 9.13 19.49
N PHE A 299 -15.37 8.00 18.85
CA PHE A 299 -16.76 7.64 18.59
C PHE A 299 -17.53 7.53 19.92
N ASN A 300 -16.97 6.80 20.89
CA ASN A 300 -17.61 6.58 22.19
C ASN A 300 -17.68 7.83 23.07
N TYR A 301 -16.70 8.73 22.97
CA TYR A 301 -16.74 10.05 23.61
C TYR A 301 -18.01 10.81 23.20
N HIS A 302 -18.29 10.85 21.90
CA HIS A 302 -19.49 11.49 21.38
C HIS A 302 -20.78 10.76 21.76
N LEU A 303 -20.80 9.42 21.73
CA LEU A 303 -21.96 8.66 22.19
C LEU A 303 -22.26 8.89 23.69
N LYS A 304 -21.23 8.98 24.53
CA LYS A 304 -21.36 9.29 25.97
C LYS A 304 -21.93 10.69 26.17
N ASN A 305 -21.42 11.69 25.44
CA ASN A 305 -21.93 13.06 25.48
C ASN A 305 -23.39 13.16 24.99
N ALA A 306 -23.75 12.34 24.00
CA ALA A 306 -25.11 12.17 23.50
C ALA A 306 -26.04 11.41 24.45
N LYS A 307 -25.54 10.95 25.61
CA LYS A 307 -26.21 10.09 26.60
C LYS A 307 -26.80 8.82 25.97
N TRP A 308 -26.06 8.24 25.02
CA TRP A 308 -26.44 7.00 24.35
C TRP A 308 -25.95 5.79 25.15
N HIS A 309 -26.77 4.74 25.19
CA HIS A 309 -26.55 3.58 26.06
C HIS A 309 -25.63 2.51 25.45
N ARG A 310 -25.33 2.57 24.15
CA ARG A 310 -24.47 1.62 23.45
C ARG A 310 -23.04 2.16 23.33
N THR A 311 -22.09 1.24 23.31
CA THR A 311 -20.66 1.49 23.07
C THR A 311 -20.24 0.75 21.79
N VAL A 312 -19.30 1.33 21.05
CA VAL A 312 -18.71 0.75 19.83
C VAL A 312 -17.34 0.17 20.18
N GLN A 313 -17.12 -1.10 19.88
CA GLN A 313 -15.83 -1.79 20.06
C GLN A 313 -15.24 -2.25 18.72
N ASN A 314 -16.03 -2.21 17.63
CA ASN A 314 -15.59 -2.57 16.29
C ASN A 314 -16.38 -1.79 15.23
N PHE A 315 -15.77 -1.57 14.06
CA PHE A 315 -16.41 -0.95 12.90
C PHE A 315 -17.14 -1.97 12.00
N SER A 316 -17.76 -3.00 12.57
CA SER A 316 -18.55 -3.98 11.82
C SER A 316 -19.90 -4.23 12.48
N HIS A 317 -19.97 -5.17 13.43
CA HIS A 317 -21.20 -5.56 14.10
C HIS A 317 -21.85 -4.39 14.86
N ASP A 318 -21.05 -3.53 15.48
CA ASP A 318 -21.59 -2.50 16.38
C ASP A 318 -22.17 -1.30 15.65
N VAL A 319 -21.90 -1.16 14.34
CA VAL A 319 -22.32 -0.02 13.53
C VAL A 319 -23.28 -0.40 12.39
N LYS A 320 -23.39 -1.69 12.05
CA LYS A 320 -24.15 -2.18 10.87
C LYS A 320 -25.66 -1.90 10.88
N ASP A 321 -26.23 -1.58 12.03
CA ASP A 321 -27.65 -1.24 12.14
C ASP A 321 -27.93 0.27 11.99
N GLY A 322 -26.90 1.09 11.79
CA GLY A 322 -26.99 2.53 11.57
C GLY A 322 -27.37 3.38 12.80
N GLU A 323 -27.64 2.79 13.96
CA GLU A 323 -28.11 3.56 15.14
C GLU A 323 -26.99 4.41 15.71
N ASN A 324 -25.83 3.80 15.93
CA ASN A 324 -24.66 4.49 16.47
C ASN A 324 -24.19 5.62 15.55
N TYR A 325 -24.25 5.43 14.23
CA TYR A 325 -23.99 6.51 13.27
C TYR A 325 -25.03 7.62 13.31
N THR A 326 -26.31 7.29 13.44
CA THR A 326 -27.38 8.29 13.55
C THR A 326 -27.14 9.21 14.75
N VAL A 327 -26.77 8.63 15.89
CA VAL A 327 -26.48 9.37 17.12
C VAL A 327 -25.20 10.18 16.99
N LEU A 328 -24.13 9.60 16.46
CA LEU A 328 -22.85 10.29 16.24
C LEU A 328 -23.02 11.51 15.33
N LEU A 329 -23.64 11.34 14.15
CA LEU A 329 -23.83 12.44 13.20
C LEU A 329 -24.65 13.58 13.83
N ASN A 330 -25.72 13.25 14.56
CA ASN A 330 -26.51 14.24 15.28
C ASN A 330 -25.72 14.91 16.42
N GLN A 331 -24.82 14.20 17.09
CA GLN A 331 -23.98 14.80 18.13
C GLN A 331 -22.96 15.78 17.54
N LEU A 332 -22.40 15.46 16.38
CA LEU A 332 -21.41 16.31 15.69
C LEU A 332 -22.04 17.54 15.04
N ALA A 333 -23.22 17.40 14.46
CA ALA A 333 -23.92 18.47 13.73
C ALA A 333 -25.44 18.39 13.97
N PRO A 334 -25.94 18.73 15.17
CA PRO A 334 -27.36 18.60 15.52
C PRO A 334 -28.29 19.44 14.66
N GLU A 335 -27.79 20.53 14.07
CA GLU A 335 -28.50 21.43 13.18
C GLU A 335 -28.77 20.85 11.79
N VAL A 336 -27.95 19.89 11.34
CA VAL A 336 -28.07 19.27 10.01
C VAL A 336 -28.50 17.80 10.10
N ALA A 337 -27.96 17.04 11.04
CA ALA A 337 -28.19 15.60 11.16
C ALA A 337 -29.26 15.30 12.22
N SER A 338 -30.38 14.74 11.79
CA SER A 338 -31.50 14.38 12.67
C SER A 338 -31.38 12.96 13.25
N ARG A 339 -31.95 12.73 14.45
CA ARG A 339 -32.16 11.38 15.02
C ARG A 339 -33.39 10.63 14.50
N ALA A 340 -34.15 11.22 13.56
CA ALA A 340 -35.31 10.57 12.94
C ALA A 340 -35.04 9.14 12.41
N PRO A 341 -33.85 8.80 11.86
CA PRO A 341 -33.57 7.44 11.36
C PRO A 341 -33.71 6.33 12.42
N LEU A 342 -33.60 6.65 13.72
CA LEU A 342 -33.80 5.67 14.80
C LEU A 342 -35.20 5.05 14.80
N GLN A 343 -36.20 5.72 14.22
CA GLN A 343 -37.58 5.22 14.11
C GLN A 343 -37.80 4.31 12.90
N THR A 344 -36.88 4.31 11.93
CA THR A 344 -36.96 3.51 10.70
C THR A 344 -36.65 2.05 11.03
N ARG A 345 -37.57 1.13 10.72
CA ARG A 345 -37.42 -0.31 11.00
C ARG A 345 -36.56 -1.05 9.98
N ASP A 346 -36.67 -0.66 8.71
CA ASP A 346 -35.88 -1.28 7.64
C ASP A 346 -34.44 -0.79 7.70
N LEU A 347 -33.49 -1.72 7.82
CA LEU A 347 -32.08 -1.38 8.03
C LEU A 347 -31.44 -0.72 6.81
N LEU A 348 -31.82 -1.12 5.60
CA LEU A 348 -31.30 -0.52 4.37
C LEU A 348 -31.81 0.92 4.21
N GLN A 349 -33.09 1.13 4.48
CA GLN A 349 -33.69 2.47 4.49
C GLN A 349 -33.04 3.37 5.55
N ARG A 350 -32.82 2.84 6.77
CA ARG A 350 -32.12 3.57 7.83
C ARG A 350 -30.69 3.90 7.43
N ALA A 351 -29.96 2.94 6.85
CA ALA A 351 -28.60 3.15 6.37
C ALA A 351 -28.54 4.24 5.29
N GLU A 352 -29.49 4.29 4.35
CA GLU A 352 -29.58 5.38 3.38
C GLU A 352 -29.84 6.73 4.06
N GLN A 353 -30.75 6.80 5.04
CA GLN A 353 -30.99 8.04 5.79
C GLN A 353 -29.75 8.49 6.59
N VAL A 354 -29.00 7.56 7.17
CA VAL A 354 -27.71 7.86 7.82
C VAL A 354 -26.72 8.47 6.83
N LEU A 355 -26.62 7.90 5.62
CA LEU A 355 -25.73 8.41 4.59
C LEU A 355 -26.21 9.74 4.00
N GLN A 356 -27.51 10.02 4.00
CA GLN A 356 -28.06 11.34 3.66
C GLN A 356 -27.70 12.39 4.71
N ASN A 357 -27.78 12.05 6.00
CA ASN A 357 -27.26 12.93 7.06
C ASN A 357 -25.75 13.20 6.86
N ALA A 358 -24.96 12.17 6.55
CA ALA A 358 -23.53 12.35 6.29
C ALA A 358 -23.24 13.19 5.04
N ASP A 359 -24.07 13.07 3.99
CA ASP A 359 -23.97 13.86 2.76
C ASP A 359 -24.18 15.35 3.03
N ALA A 360 -25.11 15.67 3.94
CA ALA A 360 -25.37 17.05 4.34
C ALA A 360 -24.18 17.69 5.09
N LEU A 361 -23.26 16.89 5.64
CA LEU A 361 -21.96 17.32 6.18
C LEU A 361 -20.82 17.24 5.14
N GLY A 362 -21.10 16.87 3.89
CA GLY A 362 -20.07 16.62 2.87
C GLY A 362 -19.21 15.37 3.14
N CYS A 363 -19.72 14.44 3.96
CA CYS A 363 -18.98 13.29 4.49
C CYS A 363 -19.43 11.92 3.96
N ARG A 364 -20.33 11.87 2.96
CA ARG A 364 -20.77 10.61 2.32
C ARG A 364 -19.67 10.04 1.42
N LYS A 365 -18.65 9.40 2.02
CA LYS A 365 -17.55 8.73 1.32
C LYS A 365 -17.38 7.29 1.81
N PHE A 366 -16.90 6.41 0.93
CA PHE A 366 -16.57 5.00 1.17
C PHE A 366 -17.73 4.05 1.51
N LEU A 367 -18.84 4.55 2.04
CA LEU A 367 -19.90 3.71 2.59
C LEU A 367 -21.19 3.82 1.78
N THR A 368 -21.77 2.66 1.49
CA THR A 368 -23.08 2.49 0.83
C THR A 368 -24.07 1.87 1.81
N PRO A 369 -25.40 1.97 1.60
CA PRO A 369 -26.36 1.32 2.49
C PRO A 369 -26.13 -0.18 2.63
N THR A 370 -25.75 -0.84 1.53
CA THR A 370 -25.47 -2.28 1.50
C THR A 370 -24.22 -2.63 2.30
N SER A 371 -23.12 -1.90 2.13
CA SER A 371 -21.88 -2.16 2.86
C SER A 371 -21.95 -1.80 4.34
N LEU A 372 -22.76 -0.80 4.71
CA LEU A 372 -23.10 -0.47 6.10
C LEU A 372 -23.82 -1.65 6.75
N VAL A 373 -24.94 -2.11 6.16
CA VAL A 373 -25.75 -3.20 6.72
C VAL A 373 -25.00 -4.55 6.71
N ALA A 374 -24.12 -4.76 5.73
CA ALA A 374 -23.22 -5.90 5.70
C ALA A 374 -22.13 -5.84 6.79
N GLY A 375 -21.90 -4.67 7.41
CA GLY A 375 -20.88 -4.47 8.43
C GLY A 375 -19.46 -4.60 7.86
N ASN A 376 -19.20 -4.09 6.65
CA ASN A 376 -17.87 -4.16 6.05
C ASN A 376 -16.86 -3.36 6.91
N PRO A 377 -15.86 -4.00 7.55
CA PRO A 377 -14.99 -3.34 8.51
C PRO A 377 -14.11 -2.25 7.88
N LYS A 378 -13.65 -2.45 6.64
CA LYS A 378 -12.77 -1.49 5.95
C LYS A 378 -13.53 -0.23 5.55
N LEU A 379 -14.71 -0.38 4.97
CA LEU A 379 -15.51 0.76 4.50
C LEU A 379 -16.09 1.55 5.67
N ASN A 380 -16.52 0.90 6.76
CA ASN A 380 -16.95 1.59 7.96
C ASN A 380 -15.80 2.30 8.67
N LEU A 381 -14.60 1.69 8.76
CA LEU A 381 -13.41 2.37 9.27
C LEU A 381 -13.07 3.60 8.43
N ALA A 382 -13.09 3.48 7.10
CA ALA A 382 -12.78 4.58 6.20
C ALA A 382 -13.79 5.73 6.32
N PHE A 383 -15.08 5.41 6.45
CA PHE A 383 -16.13 6.39 6.70
C PHE A 383 -15.92 7.13 8.04
N VAL A 384 -15.62 6.39 9.12
CA VAL A 384 -15.35 6.97 10.45
C VAL A 384 -14.11 7.86 10.43
N ALA A 385 -13.02 7.40 9.82
CA ALA A 385 -11.80 8.19 9.69
C ALA A 385 -12.02 9.48 8.88
N ASN A 386 -12.77 9.40 7.77
CA ASN A 386 -13.13 10.58 6.99
C ASN A 386 -14.00 11.57 7.79
N LEU A 387 -14.95 11.06 8.58
CA LEU A 387 -15.80 11.88 9.43
C LEU A 387 -14.98 12.58 10.53
N PHE A 388 -14.06 11.86 11.19
CA PHE A 388 -13.14 12.46 12.16
C PHE A 388 -12.27 13.55 11.53
N ASN A 389 -11.61 13.26 10.40
CA ASN A 389 -10.70 14.20 9.73
C ASN A 389 -11.38 15.50 9.25
N THR A 390 -12.71 15.52 9.17
CA THR A 390 -13.49 16.70 8.74
C THR A 390 -14.26 17.35 9.89
N HIS A 391 -14.69 16.56 10.87
CA HIS A 391 -15.50 17.00 12.00
C HIS A 391 -15.05 16.31 13.30
N PRO A 392 -13.87 16.64 13.87
CA PRO A 392 -13.43 16.04 15.14
C PRO A 392 -14.42 16.32 16.28
N GLY A 393 -14.98 17.55 16.32
CA GLY A 393 -15.99 17.92 17.31
C GLY A 393 -15.49 17.89 18.77
N LEU A 394 -14.18 18.01 19.00
CA LEU A 394 -13.58 18.05 20.34
C LEU A 394 -13.28 19.49 20.74
N ASP A 395 -13.39 19.79 22.03
CA ASP A 395 -13.08 21.11 22.56
C ASP A 395 -11.57 21.41 22.46
N PRO A 396 -11.17 22.65 22.12
CA PRO A 396 -9.76 23.05 22.08
C PRO A 396 -9.05 22.77 23.41
N ILE A 397 -7.75 22.47 23.35
CA ILE A 397 -6.91 22.31 24.56
C ILE A 397 -6.42 23.66 25.10
N THR A 398 -5.94 23.65 26.34
CA THR A 398 -5.23 24.76 26.97
C THR A 398 -3.77 24.83 26.51
N GLU A 399 -3.12 25.98 26.69
CA GLU A 399 -1.69 26.15 26.35
C GLU A 399 -0.77 25.26 27.22
N GLU A 400 -1.18 24.94 28.44
CA GLU A 400 -0.45 24.03 29.34
C GLU A 400 -0.45 22.60 28.78
N GLU A 401 -1.61 22.09 28.39
CA GLU A 401 -1.75 20.76 27.76
C GLU A 401 -0.99 20.68 26.42
N LYS A 402 -0.83 21.81 25.73
CA LYS A 402 -0.08 21.89 24.47
C LYS A 402 1.43 21.77 24.70
N ALA A 403 1.96 22.37 25.76
CA ALA A 403 3.38 22.26 26.10
C ALA A 403 3.79 20.81 26.42
N ASP A 404 2.92 20.07 27.11
CA ASP A 404 3.14 18.64 27.41
C ASP A 404 3.30 17.78 26.13
N ILE A 405 2.64 18.16 25.03
CA ILE A 405 2.75 17.48 23.73
C ILE A 405 4.09 17.81 23.04
N GLU A 406 4.53 19.06 23.08
CA GLU A 406 5.75 19.52 22.40
C GLU A 406 7.02 18.89 23.02
N ASP A 407 7.07 18.73 24.35
CA ASP A 407 8.20 18.12 25.06
C ASP A 407 8.42 16.63 24.70
N PHE A 408 7.39 15.93 24.22
CA PHE A 408 7.46 14.52 23.82
C PHE A 408 8.20 14.31 22.49
N ASP A 409 8.20 15.29 21.58
CA ASP A 409 8.64 15.17 20.17
C ASP A 409 10.17 15.31 19.95
N ALA A 410 10.96 15.45 21.02
CA ALA A 410 12.38 15.76 20.87
C ALA A 410 13.23 14.54 20.39
N GLU A 411 13.61 14.57 19.10
CA GLU A 411 14.75 13.93 18.41
C GLU A 411 14.83 12.37 18.36
N GLY A 412 14.20 11.64 19.29
CA GLY A 412 14.22 10.17 19.34
C GLY A 412 13.18 9.44 18.46
N GLU A 413 12.17 10.14 17.95
CA GLU A 413 11.06 9.52 17.20
C GLU A 413 11.43 9.10 15.77
N ARG A 414 12.37 9.81 15.12
CA ARG A 414 12.70 9.56 13.71
C ARG A 414 13.37 8.21 13.48
N GLU A 415 14.39 7.87 14.27
CA GLU A 415 15.04 6.56 14.20
C GLU A 415 14.06 5.45 14.59
N ALA A 416 13.24 5.66 15.64
CA ALA A 416 12.23 4.70 16.09
C ALA A 416 11.22 4.38 14.98
N ARG A 417 10.77 5.40 14.21
CA ARG A 417 9.89 5.21 13.05
C ARG A 417 10.56 4.34 11.98
N VAL A 418 11.80 4.65 11.59
CA VAL A 418 12.53 3.88 10.58
C VAL A 418 12.74 2.43 11.03
N PHE A 419 13.14 2.22 12.29
CA PHE A 419 13.32 0.88 12.83
C PHE A 419 12.02 0.11 12.97
N THR A 420 10.91 0.78 13.29
CA THR A 420 9.57 0.17 13.31
C THR A 420 9.19 -0.34 11.92
N LEU A 421 9.35 0.49 10.88
CA LEU A 421 9.07 0.10 9.51
C LEU A 421 9.93 -1.09 9.07
N TRP A 422 11.23 -1.06 9.39
CA TRP A 422 12.15 -2.15 9.08
C TRP A 422 11.79 -3.43 9.84
N LEU A 423 11.55 -3.38 11.16
CA LEU A 423 11.14 -4.54 11.95
C LEU A 423 9.86 -5.19 11.40
N ASN A 424 8.85 -4.37 11.09
CA ASN A 424 7.60 -4.85 10.52
C ASN A 424 7.79 -5.49 9.14
N SER A 425 8.78 -5.04 8.36
CA SER A 425 9.14 -5.65 7.08
C SER A 425 9.75 -7.06 7.21
N LEU A 426 10.25 -7.42 8.40
CA LEU A 426 10.76 -8.78 8.69
C LEU A 426 9.64 -9.78 9.05
N ASP A 427 8.38 -9.34 9.02
CA ASP A 427 7.20 -10.15 9.36
C ASP A 427 7.27 -10.67 10.80
N VAL A 428 7.51 -9.74 11.74
CA VAL A 428 7.47 -9.99 13.19
C VAL A 428 6.01 -9.99 13.68
N SER A 429 5.75 -10.79 14.71
CA SER A 429 4.42 -10.90 15.33
C SER A 429 4.51 -10.77 16.87
N PRO A 430 3.78 -9.84 17.50
CA PRO A 430 2.87 -8.86 16.88
C PRO A 430 3.62 -7.80 16.05
N VAL A 431 2.87 -7.08 15.21
CA VAL A 431 3.38 -5.93 14.45
C VAL A 431 3.75 -4.82 15.44
N VAL A 432 4.90 -4.19 15.26
CA VAL A 432 5.37 -3.07 16.08
C VAL A 432 4.53 -1.84 15.76
N GLN A 433 3.88 -1.30 16.79
CA GLN A 433 3.11 -0.05 16.78
C GLN A 433 3.84 1.01 17.60
N SER A 434 4.33 0.65 18.79
CA SER A 434 5.12 1.50 19.67
C SER A 434 6.50 0.91 19.92
N PHE A 435 7.50 1.48 19.25
CA PHE A 435 8.87 0.97 19.25
C PHE A 435 9.46 0.75 20.65
N PHE A 436 9.25 1.68 21.59
CA PHE A 436 9.86 1.61 22.91
C PHE A 436 9.12 0.70 23.89
N GLU A 437 7.92 0.23 23.53
CA GLU A 437 7.08 -0.59 24.39
C GLU A 437 6.99 -2.03 23.90
N ASP A 438 6.72 -2.21 22.61
CA ASP A 438 6.53 -3.53 22.02
C ASP A 438 7.81 -4.38 22.04
N LEU A 439 8.97 -3.75 22.26
CA LEU A 439 10.26 -4.42 22.36
C LEU A 439 10.63 -4.84 23.80
N LYS A 440 9.91 -4.38 24.83
CA LYS A 440 10.27 -4.58 26.25
C LYS A 440 10.26 -6.04 26.68
N ASP A 441 9.42 -6.87 26.07
CA ASP A 441 9.35 -8.30 26.39
C ASP A 441 10.42 -9.15 25.69
N GLY A 442 11.19 -8.55 24.79
CA GLY A 442 12.24 -9.17 23.99
C GLY A 442 11.74 -10.10 22.88
N THR A 443 10.45 -10.40 22.78
CA THR A 443 9.88 -11.38 21.83
C THR A 443 10.11 -10.95 20.38
N ILE A 444 9.84 -9.67 20.07
CA ILE A 444 10.04 -9.11 18.72
C ILE A 444 11.53 -9.04 18.37
N LEU A 445 12.38 -8.65 19.32
CA LEU A 445 13.83 -8.60 19.12
C LEU A 445 14.38 -9.99 18.76
N LEU A 446 13.95 -11.03 19.49
CA LEU A 446 14.36 -12.41 19.23
C LEU A 446 13.87 -12.87 17.84
N GLN A 447 12.63 -12.56 17.45
CA GLN A 447 12.18 -12.84 16.07
C GLN A 447 13.04 -12.15 15.02
N ALA A 448 13.33 -10.86 15.21
CA ALA A 448 14.19 -10.11 14.30
C ALA A 448 15.60 -10.70 14.22
N PHE A 449 16.19 -11.12 15.35
CA PHE A 449 17.48 -11.82 15.38
C PHE A 449 17.44 -13.09 14.53
N ASP A 450 16.42 -13.95 14.69
CA ASP A 450 16.31 -15.20 13.93
C ASP A 450 16.01 -14.97 12.44
N LYS A 451 15.35 -13.86 12.08
CA LYS A 451 15.14 -13.47 10.67
C LYS A 451 16.44 -12.97 10.02
N VAL A 452 17.21 -12.13 10.72
CA VAL A 452 18.46 -11.54 10.20
C VAL A 452 19.63 -12.51 10.27
N ILE A 453 19.65 -13.38 11.29
CA ILE A 453 20.69 -14.37 11.55
C ILE A 453 20.01 -15.72 11.80
N PRO A 454 19.59 -16.44 10.73
CA PRO A 454 18.86 -17.70 10.85
C PRO A 454 19.55 -18.71 11.77
N GLY A 455 18.81 -19.18 12.79
CA GLY A 455 19.29 -20.14 13.77
C GLY A 455 20.05 -19.52 14.95
N SER A 456 20.07 -18.19 15.09
CA SER A 456 20.69 -17.54 16.25
C SER A 456 19.88 -17.70 17.53
N VAL A 457 18.58 -17.99 17.43
CA VAL A 457 17.68 -18.08 18.58
C VAL A 457 17.33 -19.54 18.89
N ASN A 458 17.61 -19.96 20.12
CA ASN A 458 17.08 -21.19 20.68
C ASN A 458 15.73 -20.91 21.35
N TRP A 459 14.65 -21.12 20.60
CA TRP A 459 13.27 -20.89 21.04
C TRP A 459 12.84 -21.69 22.28
N ARG A 460 13.62 -22.68 22.73
CA ARG A 460 13.36 -23.39 24.00
C ARG A 460 13.68 -22.55 25.23
N HIS A 461 14.54 -21.55 25.10
CA HIS A 461 14.92 -20.65 26.20
C HIS A 461 14.07 -19.37 26.24
N VAL A 462 13.17 -19.20 25.27
CA VAL A 462 12.37 -17.98 25.12
C VAL A 462 11.06 -18.11 25.88
N ASN A 463 10.84 -17.17 26.79
CA ASN A 463 9.56 -17.01 27.46
C ASN A 463 8.51 -16.49 26.49
N LYS A 464 7.30 -17.03 26.56
CA LYS A 464 6.16 -16.57 25.75
C LYS A 464 5.17 -15.84 26.63
N PRO A 465 4.51 -14.79 26.12
CA PRO A 465 3.43 -14.13 26.85
C PRO A 465 2.28 -15.12 27.08
N PRO A 466 1.56 -15.02 28.22
CA PRO A 466 0.35 -15.81 28.43
C PRO A 466 -0.73 -15.42 27.40
N PRO A 467 -1.65 -16.33 27.05
CA PRO A 467 -2.75 -16.00 26.14
C PRO A 467 -3.57 -14.82 26.68
N GLY A 468 -3.57 -13.70 25.96
CA GLY A 468 -4.33 -12.50 26.33
C GLY A 468 -3.80 -11.71 27.53
N GLY A 469 -2.53 -11.89 27.91
CA GLY A 469 -1.92 -11.12 29.01
C GLY A 469 -0.46 -10.76 28.77
N GLU A 470 0.05 -9.82 29.56
CA GLU A 470 1.43 -9.34 29.47
C GLU A 470 2.44 -10.32 30.10
N MET A 471 3.66 -10.30 29.57
CA MET A 471 4.75 -11.09 30.13
C MET A 471 5.23 -10.48 31.46
N MET A 472 5.37 -11.32 32.49
CA MET A 472 5.95 -10.87 33.76
C MET A 472 7.34 -10.28 33.53
N ARG A 473 7.63 -9.14 34.16
CA ARG A 473 8.88 -8.38 33.94
C ARG A 473 10.15 -9.23 34.06
N PHE A 474 10.22 -10.18 35.00
CA PHE A 474 11.42 -11.04 35.12
C PHE A 474 11.61 -11.99 33.93
N LYS A 475 10.52 -12.46 33.30
CA LYS A 475 10.57 -13.28 32.07
C LYS A 475 10.92 -12.45 30.85
N ALA A 476 10.40 -11.23 30.79
CA ALA A 476 10.79 -10.24 29.79
C ALA A 476 12.29 -9.93 29.89
N LEU A 477 12.80 -9.74 31.11
CA LEU A 477 14.21 -9.56 31.39
C LEU A 477 15.07 -10.75 30.96
N GLU A 478 14.63 -11.98 31.16
CA GLU A 478 15.31 -13.17 30.64
C GLU A 478 15.42 -13.15 29.11
N ASN A 479 14.32 -12.82 28.42
CA ASN A 479 14.29 -12.70 26.97
C ASN A 479 15.20 -11.58 26.44
N THR A 480 15.16 -10.39 27.03
CA THR A 480 15.98 -9.25 26.61
C THR A 480 17.45 -9.44 26.95
N ASN A 481 17.79 -10.08 28.07
CA ASN A 481 19.15 -10.53 28.36
C ASN A 481 19.65 -11.49 27.28
N TYR A 482 18.80 -12.45 26.88
CA TYR A 482 19.16 -13.38 25.82
C TYR A 482 19.37 -12.67 24.47
N ALA A 483 18.51 -11.71 24.10
CA ALA A 483 18.69 -10.89 22.90
C ALA A 483 20.02 -10.12 22.91
N VAL A 484 20.39 -9.51 24.04
CA VAL A 484 21.68 -8.82 24.21
C VAL A 484 22.85 -9.81 24.12
N GLU A 485 22.72 -11.01 24.68
CA GLU A 485 23.73 -12.07 24.60
C GLU A 485 23.98 -12.50 23.15
N ILE A 486 22.91 -12.77 22.39
CA ILE A 486 22.99 -13.09 20.96
C ILE A 486 23.70 -11.97 20.19
N GLY A 487 23.36 -10.70 20.48
CA GLY A 487 24.04 -9.56 19.89
C GLY A 487 25.55 -9.57 20.16
N LYS A 488 25.96 -9.81 21.41
CA LYS A 488 27.38 -9.92 21.79
C LYS A 488 28.09 -11.09 21.11
N GLN A 489 27.45 -12.26 21.04
CA GLN A 489 27.98 -13.44 20.32
C GLN A 489 28.17 -13.17 18.81
N ASN A 490 27.36 -12.28 18.24
CA ASN A 490 27.44 -11.83 16.85
C ASN A 490 28.28 -10.55 16.66
N MET A 491 29.14 -10.21 17.63
CA MET A 491 30.09 -9.10 17.58
C MET A 491 29.45 -7.71 17.47
N PHE A 492 28.22 -7.53 17.96
CA PHE A 492 27.61 -6.21 18.03
C PHE A 492 28.33 -5.34 19.07
N SER A 493 28.50 -4.06 18.75
CA SER A 493 29.04 -3.10 19.71
C SER A 493 27.92 -2.65 20.65
N LEU A 494 27.84 -3.28 21.82
CA LEU A 494 26.81 -3.04 22.84
C LEU A 494 27.44 -2.56 24.17
N PRO A 495 28.23 -1.46 24.18
CA PRO A 495 28.89 -0.99 25.39
C PRO A 495 27.86 -0.51 26.41
N GLY A 496 27.84 -1.13 27.59
CA GLY A 496 26.93 -0.74 28.68
C GLY A 496 25.47 -1.14 28.48
N ILE A 497 25.08 -1.79 27.38
CA ILE A 497 23.70 -2.26 27.17
C ILE A 497 23.48 -3.59 27.88
N GLN A 498 22.43 -3.65 28.71
CA GLN A 498 21.94 -4.80 29.45
C GLN A 498 20.48 -5.11 29.07
N GLY A 499 20.00 -6.32 29.37
CA GLY A 499 18.60 -6.66 29.09
C GLY A 499 17.60 -5.81 29.89
N ALA A 500 17.98 -5.38 31.10
CA ALA A 500 17.15 -4.49 31.92
C ALA A 500 16.88 -3.16 31.23
N ASP A 501 17.87 -2.58 30.54
CA ASP A 501 17.71 -1.33 29.80
C ASP A 501 16.62 -1.44 28.73
N ILE A 502 16.55 -2.57 28.04
CA ILE A 502 15.54 -2.85 27.02
C ILE A 502 14.17 -3.10 27.67
N THR A 503 14.15 -3.90 28.73
CA THR A 503 12.91 -4.23 29.47
C THR A 503 12.25 -3.00 30.07
N ASP A 504 13.07 -2.02 30.48
CA ASP A 504 12.62 -0.76 31.07
C ASP A 504 12.39 0.34 30.02
N GLY A 505 12.59 0.06 28.72
CA GLY A 505 12.30 0.98 27.62
C GLY A 505 13.29 2.13 27.47
N GLN A 506 14.56 1.95 27.86
CA GLN A 506 15.59 2.97 27.72
C GLN A 506 15.81 3.32 26.25
N ARG A 507 15.36 4.52 25.84
CA ARG A 507 15.22 4.92 24.43
C ARG A 507 16.53 4.77 23.64
N THR A 508 17.60 5.43 24.09
CA THR A 508 18.91 5.43 23.41
C THR A 508 19.51 4.04 23.28
N LEU A 509 19.36 3.20 24.31
CA LEU A 509 19.95 1.86 24.35
C LEU A 509 19.16 0.88 23.49
N THR A 510 17.83 1.03 23.46
CA THR A 510 16.94 0.27 22.58
C THR A 510 17.21 0.59 21.10
N LEU A 511 17.29 1.89 20.76
CA LEU A 511 17.70 2.33 19.41
C LEU A 511 19.09 1.77 19.05
N GLY A 512 20.03 1.80 19.99
CA GLY A 512 21.39 1.28 19.80
C GLY A 512 21.44 -0.22 19.46
N LEU A 513 20.65 -1.04 20.16
CA LEU A 513 20.55 -2.49 19.89
C LEU A 513 19.94 -2.77 18.52
N VAL A 514 18.81 -2.12 18.21
CA VAL A 514 18.08 -2.34 16.96
C VAL A 514 18.90 -1.84 15.77
N TRP A 515 19.60 -0.70 15.92
CA TRP A 515 20.57 -0.21 14.94
C TRP A 515 21.64 -1.25 14.60
N GLN A 516 22.24 -1.90 15.61
CA GLN A 516 23.27 -2.92 15.36
C GLN A 516 22.70 -4.12 14.57
N LEU A 517 21.46 -4.51 14.86
CA LEU A 517 20.79 -5.59 14.14
C LEU A 517 20.46 -5.20 12.69
N MET A 518 19.90 -4.01 12.46
CA MET A 518 19.64 -3.50 11.11
C MET A 518 20.94 -3.34 10.31
N ARG A 519 22.01 -2.85 10.94
CA ARG A 519 23.34 -2.79 10.32
C ARG A 519 23.84 -4.17 9.93
N LYS A 520 23.65 -5.18 10.78
CA LYS A 520 24.04 -6.57 10.48
C LYS A 520 23.26 -7.13 9.28
N ASP A 521 21.97 -6.84 9.19
CA ASP A 521 21.12 -7.22 8.06
C ASP A 521 21.70 -6.69 6.74
N ILE A 522 22.02 -5.39 6.69
CA ILE A 522 22.66 -4.76 5.53
C ILE A 522 23.99 -5.43 5.18
N VAL A 523 24.87 -5.65 6.17
CA VAL A 523 26.14 -6.34 5.94
C VAL A 523 25.92 -7.76 5.40
N ASN A 524 24.89 -8.47 5.87
CA ASN A 524 24.53 -9.80 5.38
C ASN A 524 24.08 -9.77 3.91
N THR A 525 23.29 -8.76 3.50
CA THR A 525 22.91 -8.60 2.08
C THR A 525 24.13 -8.37 1.17
N LEU A 526 25.21 -7.81 1.71
CA LEU A 526 26.47 -7.55 0.99
C LEU A 526 27.49 -8.69 1.13
N LYS A 527 27.14 -9.83 1.73
CA LYS A 527 28.08 -10.95 1.96
C LYS A 527 28.70 -11.49 0.68
N GLY A 528 27.92 -11.60 -0.40
CA GLY A 528 28.44 -12.04 -1.71
C GLY A 528 29.45 -11.05 -2.33
N LEU A 529 29.30 -9.75 -2.05
CA LEU A 529 30.30 -8.74 -2.41
C LEU A 529 31.56 -8.85 -1.54
N ALA A 530 31.39 -9.02 -0.22
CA ALA A 530 32.50 -9.21 0.70
C ALA A 530 33.38 -10.40 0.29
N GLN A 531 32.77 -11.53 -0.05
CA GLN A 531 33.47 -12.73 -0.53
C GLN A 531 34.29 -12.47 -1.80
N ARG A 532 33.72 -11.80 -2.81
CA ARG A 532 34.46 -11.43 -4.03
C ARG A 532 35.62 -10.49 -3.78
N LEU A 533 35.50 -9.61 -2.79
CA LEU A 533 36.57 -8.70 -2.37
C LEU A 533 37.59 -9.35 -1.42
N GLY A 534 37.44 -10.65 -1.11
CA GLY A 534 38.32 -11.36 -0.16
C GLY A 534 38.20 -10.85 1.28
N LYS A 535 37.05 -10.26 1.64
CA LYS A 535 36.79 -9.68 2.96
C LYS A 535 35.82 -10.56 3.74
N ARG A 536 35.96 -10.52 5.07
CA ARG A 536 34.99 -11.18 5.97
C ARG A 536 33.63 -10.50 5.88
N GLU A 537 33.61 -9.17 5.99
CA GLU A 537 32.43 -8.32 6.01
C GLU A 537 32.76 -6.96 5.36
N ILE A 538 31.74 -6.26 4.86
CA ILE A 538 31.88 -4.88 4.36
C ILE A 538 31.90 -3.92 5.55
N SER A 539 32.92 -3.06 5.62
CA SER A 539 33.04 -2.00 6.63
C SER A 539 32.49 -0.66 6.15
N ASP A 540 32.24 0.28 7.06
CA ASP A 540 31.78 1.63 6.71
C ASP A 540 32.77 2.34 5.77
N GLN A 541 34.08 2.11 5.96
CA GLN A 541 35.12 2.64 5.07
C GLN A 541 35.07 2.02 3.67
N ASP A 542 34.61 0.77 3.55
CA ASP A 542 34.37 0.16 2.24
C ASP A 542 33.16 0.79 1.55
N MET A 543 32.09 1.05 2.31
CA MET A 543 30.89 1.72 1.80
C MET A 543 31.18 3.16 1.35
N ILE A 544 31.95 3.92 2.13
CA ILE A 544 32.39 5.28 1.77
C ILE A 544 33.25 5.27 0.51
N ARG A 545 34.22 4.34 0.42
CA ARG A 545 35.05 4.20 -0.79
C ARG A 545 34.21 3.87 -2.01
N TRP A 546 33.28 2.93 -1.87
CA TRP A 546 32.36 2.56 -2.94
C TRP A 546 31.50 3.76 -3.38
N ALA A 547 30.96 4.53 -2.44
CA ALA A 547 30.13 5.70 -2.75
C ALA A 547 30.94 6.78 -3.48
N ASN A 548 32.14 7.10 -2.99
CA ASN A 548 33.04 8.05 -3.66
C ASN A 548 33.44 7.57 -5.07
N ASP A 549 33.65 6.26 -5.25
CA ASP A 549 33.93 5.67 -6.56
C ASP A 549 32.74 5.76 -7.52
N MET A 550 31.50 5.60 -7.02
CA MET A 550 30.30 5.77 -7.81
C MET A 550 30.08 7.24 -8.21
N ALA A 551 30.19 8.18 -7.27
CA ALA A 551 30.11 9.61 -7.57
C ALA A 551 31.12 10.02 -8.66
N ARG A 552 32.35 9.50 -8.58
CA ARG A 552 33.38 9.69 -9.60
C ARG A 552 33.02 9.07 -10.95
N LYS A 553 32.44 7.87 -10.98
CA LYS A 553 31.93 7.24 -12.22
C LYS A 553 30.79 8.04 -12.85
N GLY A 554 29.98 8.72 -12.06
CA GLY A 554 28.96 9.66 -12.51
C GLY A 554 29.53 10.96 -13.11
N GLY A 555 30.86 11.10 -13.17
CA GLY A 555 31.54 12.26 -13.76
C GLY A 555 31.70 13.44 -12.80
N LYS A 556 31.49 13.24 -11.50
CA LYS A 556 31.53 14.29 -10.47
C LYS A 556 32.71 14.09 -9.52
N GLY A 557 33.26 15.19 -9.01
CA GLY A 557 34.43 15.19 -8.13
C GLY A 557 34.09 15.24 -6.64
N THR A 558 32.81 15.23 -6.28
CA THR A 558 32.32 15.28 -4.90
C THR A 558 32.73 14.02 -4.14
N GLN A 559 33.14 14.18 -2.89
CA GLN A 559 33.58 13.08 -2.03
C GLN A 559 33.22 13.36 -0.58
N ILE A 560 32.94 12.29 0.16
CA ILE A 560 32.73 12.33 1.60
C ILE A 560 33.85 11.59 2.33
N ARG A 561 34.12 11.99 3.57
CA ARG A 561 35.08 11.28 4.45
C ARG A 561 34.40 10.40 5.50
N SER A 562 33.13 10.66 5.78
CA SER A 562 32.31 9.89 6.72
C SER A 562 30.82 10.11 6.43
N PHE A 563 29.95 9.25 6.96
CA PHE A 563 28.49 9.46 6.90
C PHE A 563 27.98 10.59 7.82
N LYS A 564 28.88 11.28 8.53
CA LYS A 564 28.57 12.48 9.35
C LYS A 564 28.94 13.79 8.64
N ASP A 565 29.43 13.70 7.40
CA ASP A 565 29.85 14.85 6.62
C ASP A 565 28.66 15.76 6.31
N GLN A 566 28.72 17.02 6.72
CA GLN A 566 27.60 17.96 6.57
C GLN A 566 27.26 18.25 5.11
N SER A 567 28.19 18.02 4.18
CA SER A 567 27.93 18.14 2.74
C SER A 567 26.88 17.15 2.23
N LEU A 568 26.56 16.09 2.99
CA LEU A 568 25.48 15.16 2.66
C LEU A 568 24.09 15.80 2.75
N GLY A 569 23.93 16.87 3.53
CA GLY A 569 22.63 17.50 3.79
C GLY A 569 21.93 18.03 2.54
N ASN A 570 22.68 18.45 1.53
CA ASN A 570 22.11 18.94 0.26
C ASN A 570 21.78 17.83 -0.76
N ALA A 571 22.04 16.56 -0.39
CA ALA A 571 21.81 15.35 -1.18
C ALA A 571 22.51 15.25 -2.55
N ILE A 572 23.31 16.24 -2.98
CA ILE A 572 23.99 16.24 -4.28
C ILE A 572 24.93 15.05 -4.40
N PHE A 573 25.72 14.77 -3.35
CA PHE A 573 26.60 13.60 -3.35
C PHE A 573 25.84 12.28 -3.54
N LEU A 574 24.64 12.16 -2.96
CA LEU A 574 23.82 10.95 -3.11
C LEU A 574 23.28 10.81 -4.54
N LEU A 575 22.90 11.93 -5.18
CA LEU A 575 22.54 11.96 -6.60
C LEU A 575 23.72 11.60 -7.50
N ASP A 576 24.94 12.07 -7.17
CA ASP A 576 26.16 11.73 -7.90
C ASP A 576 26.46 10.21 -7.81
N VAL A 577 26.26 9.60 -6.64
CA VAL A 577 26.35 8.14 -6.43
C VAL A 577 25.35 7.40 -7.34
N LEU A 578 24.10 7.83 -7.36
CA LEU A 578 23.05 7.24 -8.20
C LEU A 578 23.36 7.40 -9.70
N ALA A 579 23.91 8.55 -10.10
CA ALA A 579 24.36 8.78 -11.47
C ALA A 579 25.49 7.81 -11.85
N GLY A 580 26.40 7.50 -10.91
CA GLY A 580 27.42 6.46 -11.09
C GLY A 580 26.87 5.05 -11.26
N MET A 581 25.77 4.73 -10.60
CA MET A 581 25.10 3.42 -10.72
C MET A 581 24.34 3.29 -12.04
N LYS A 582 23.59 4.33 -12.43
CA LYS A 582 22.80 4.37 -13.67
C LYS A 582 22.66 5.82 -14.15
N PRO A 583 23.54 6.29 -15.04
CA PRO A 583 23.56 7.70 -15.47
C PRO A 583 22.23 8.18 -16.06
N SER A 584 21.48 7.29 -16.73
CA SER A 584 20.21 7.61 -17.38
C SER A 584 19.07 7.97 -16.41
N TYR A 585 19.23 7.78 -15.09
CA TYR A 585 18.18 8.08 -14.11
C TYR A 585 18.35 9.44 -13.44
N VAL A 586 19.55 10.04 -13.51
CA VAL A 586 19.81 11.34 -12.89
C VAL A 586 19.87 12.39 -13.97
N ASP A 587 18.78 13.15 -14.12
CA ASP A 587 18.73 14.35 -14.93
C ASP A 587 19.18 15.54 -14.08
N TYR A 588 20.39 16.04 -14.33
CA TYR A 588 20.96 17.15 -13.55
C TYR A 588 20.23 18.48 -13.77
N ASP A 589 19.40 18.60 -14.82
CA ASP A 589 18.54 19.78 -14.99
C ASP A 589 17.43 19.83 -13.92
N LEU A 590 17.14 18.69 -13.26
CA LEU A 590 16.17 18.57 -12.17
C LEU A 590 16.81 18.71 -10.78
N VAL A 591 18.15 18.73 -10.71
CA VAL A 591 18.91 18.80 -9.45
C VAL A 591 19.07 20.26 -9.04
N ALA A 592 18.53 20.61 -7.88
CA ALA A 592 18.64 21.95 -7.33
C ALA A 592 20.07 22.23 -6.84
N PRO A 593 20.50 23.50 -6.79
CA PRO A 593 21.84 23.88 -6.31
C PRO A 593 22.15 23.50 -4.86
N GLY A 594 21.13 23.23 -4.02
CA GLY A 594 21.30 22.79 -2.64
C GLY A 594 21.80 23.89 -1.71
N ARG A 595 21.38 25.13 -1.93
CA ARG A 595 21.83 26.33 -1.20
C ARG A 595 21.00 26.65 0.04
N ASN A 596 19.79 26.09 0.11
CA ASN A 596 18.84 26.29 1.20
C ASN A 596 18.12 24.97 1.51
N ASP A 597 17.32 24.98 2.57
CA ASP A 597 16.66 23.77 3.09
C ASP A 597 15.64 23.19 2.11
N ASP A 598 14.88 24.03 1.39
CA ASP A 598 13.92 23.57 0.38
C ASP A 598 14.62 22.90 -0.81
N GLU A 599 15.67 23.52 -1.37
CA GLU A 599 16.47 22.91 -2.44
C GLU A 599 17.10 21.58 -2.00
N SER A 600 17.60 21.53 -0.75
CA SER A 600 18.18 20.32 -0.15
C SER A 600 17.13 19.23 0.03
N TYR A 601 15.93 19.60 0.47
CA TYR A 601 14.77 18.73 0.59
C TYR A 601 14.37 18.13 -0.77
N GLN A 602 14.24 18.97 -1.80
CA GLN A 602 13.88 18.51 -3.15
C GLN A 602 14.94 17.55 -3.72
N ASN A 603 16.23 17.81 -3.49
CA ASN A 603 17.29 16.91 -3.91
C ASN A 603 17.25 15.57 -3.14
N ALA A 604 16.97 15.60 -1.84
CA ALA A 604 16.86 14.40 -1.02
C ALA A 604 15.66 13.53 -1.45
N LYS A 605 14.49 14.16 -1.69
CA LYS A 605 13.29 13.52 -2.23
C LYS A 605 13.53 12.89 -3.60
N LEU A 606 14.24 13.60 -4.49
CA LEU A 606 14.66 13.09 -5.80
C LEU A 606 15.57 11.87 -5.65
N ALA A 607 16.59 11.95 -4.79
CA ALA A 607 17.54 10.85 -4.56
C ALA A 607 16.83 9.58 -4.04
N ILE A 608 15.92 9.73 -3.09
CA ILE A 608 15.12 8.61 -2.55
C ILE A 608 14.27 7.98 -3.66
N SER A 609 13.58 8.80 -4.46
CA SER A 609 12.69 8.31 -5.51
C SER A 609 13.45 7.60 -6.65
N ILE A 610 14.64 8.10 -7.02
CA ILE A 610 15.54 7.44 -7.96
C ILE A 610 16.07 6.11 -7.39
N ALA A 611 16.46 6.07 -6.12
CA ALA A 611 16.88 4.83 -5.46
C ALA A 611 15.78 3.76 -5.50
N ARG A 612 14.52 4.15 -5.19
CA ARG A 612 13.35 3.28 -5.28
C ARG A 612 13.06 2.83 -6.72
N LYS A 613 13.27 3.68 -7.72
CA LYS A 613 13.19 3.32 -9.16
C LYS A 613 14.13 2.17 -9.51
N MET A 614 15.33 2.16 -8.92
CA MET A 614 16.31 1.07 -9.08
C MET A 614 15.94 -0.20 -8.29
N GLY A 615 14.87 -0.19 -7.48
CA GLY A 615 14.47 -1.31 -6.63
C GLY A 615 15.21 -1.38 -5.28
N ALA A 616 15.79 -0.26 -4.82
CA ALA A 616 16.38 -0.17 -3.49
C ALA A 616 15.29 0.08 -2.44
N THR A 617 15.30 -0.71 -1.37
CA THR A 617 14.42 -0.50 -0.22
C THR A 617 15.00 0.59 0.68
N ILE A 618 14.30 1.73 0.76
CA ILE A 618 14.72 2.94 1.48
C ILE A 618 13.64 3.32 2.51
N TRP A 619 14.05 3.33 3.78
CA TRP A 619 13.18 3.61 4.93
C TRP A 619 13.25 5.05 5.44
N LEU A 620 14.34 5.76 5.16
CA LEU A 620 14.52 7.14 5.58
C LEU A 620 13.71 8.11 4.72
N VAL A 621 13.44 9.30 5.26
CA VAL A 621 12.71 10.39 4.60
C VAL A 621 13.67 11.53 4.23
N PRO A 622 13.28 12.48 3.35
CA PRO A 622 14.16 13.58 2.93
C PRO A 622 14.79 14.36 4.09
N GLU A 623 14.03 14.60 5.16
CA GLU A 623 14.48 15.32 6.36
C GLU A 623 15.62 14.61 7.08
N ASP A 624 15.72 13.28 6.98
CA ASP A 624 16.80 12.50 7.58
C ASP A 624 18.12 12.73 6.84
N ILE A 625 18.07 12.95 5.52
CA ILE A 625 19.26 13.31 4.72
C ILE A 625 19.66 14.75 5.05
N VAL A 626 18.71 15.69 5.03
CA VAL A 626 18.96 17.11 5.30
C VAL A 626 19.57 17.30 6.70
N ALA A 627 19.06 16.57 7.70
CA ALA A 627 19.60 16.58 9.06
C ALA A 627 20.87 15.71 9.25
N VAL A 628 21.39 15.08 8.19
CA VAL A 628 22.60 14.26 8.20
C VAL A 628 22.53 13.14 9.26
N GLN A 629 21.41 12.41 9.29
CA GLN A 629 21.22 11.26 10.18
C GLN A 629 22.12 10.10 9.74
N SER A 630 23.37 10.12 10.22
CA SER A 630 24.46 9.28 9.71
C SER A 630 24.19 7.77 9.70
N ARG A 631 23.46 7.25 10.70
CA ARG A 631 23.02 5.85 10.74
C ARG A 631 22.06 5.54 9.60
N LEU A 632 21.06 6.38 9.39
CA LEU A 632 20.09 6.25 8.31
C LEU A 632 20.75 6.39 6.94
N ILE A 633 21.64 7.36 6.75
CA ILE A 633 22.41 7.51 5.50
C ILE A 633 23.29 6.29 5.22
N THR A 634 23.87 5.67 6.26
CA THR A 634 24.61 4.41 6.11
C THR A 634 23.69 3.32 5.54
N THR A 635 22.44 3.24 6.02
CA THR A 635 21.48 2.27 5.49
C THR A 635 21.12 2.52 4.03
N PHE A 636 20.98 3.79 3.64
CA PHE A 636 20.71 4.20 2.27
C PHE A 636 21.82 3.73 1.33
N ILE A 637 23.09 4.03 1.66
CA ILE A 637 24.24 3.60 0.86
C ILE A 637 24.36 2.07 0.81
N GLY A 638 24.10 1.38 1.93
CA GLY A 638 24.10 -0.09 1.94
C GLY A 638 23.04 -0.70 1.03
N SER A 639 21.83 -0.13 1.02
CA SER A 639 20.75 -0.54 0.13
C SER A 639 21.10 -0.29 -1.35
N LEU A 640 21.74 0.85 -1.66
CA LEU A 640 22.25 1.13 -3.00
C LEU A 640 23.33 0.15 -3.44
N MET A 641 24.28 -0.18 -2.55
CA MET A 641 25.31 -1.19 -2.83
C MET A 641 24.69 -2.54 -3.16
N ALA A 642 23.77 -3.03 -2.33
CA ALA A 642 23.11 -4.31 -2.53
C ALA A 642 22.32 -4.33 -3.85
N THR A 643 21.65 -3.22 -4.15
CA THR A 643 20.89 -3.05 -5.39
C THR A 643 21.81 -3.01 -6.61
N HIS A 644 22.93 -2.28 -6.55
CA HIS A 644 23.91 -2.25 -7.62
C HIS A 644 24.47 -3.64 -7.94
N GLU A 645 24.75 -4.45 -6.92
CA GLU A 645 25.26 -5.81 -7.13
C GLU A 645 24.20 -6.73 -7.75
N ARG A 646 22.92 -6.60 -7.36
CA ARG A 646 21.81 -7.32 -8.01
C ARG A 646 21.70 -6.93 -9.50
N MET A 647 21.80 -5.64 -9.81
CA MET A 647 21.73 -5.12 -11.18
C MET A 647 22.89 -5.56 -12.08
N ARG A 648 24.06 -5.92 -11.51
CA ARG A 648 25.21 -6.42 -12.28
C ARG A 648 25.22 -7.94 -12.46
N GLY A 649 24.45 -8.67 -11.65
CA GLY A 649 24.31 -10.12 -11.72
C GLY A 649 23.20 -10.59 -12.67
N GLN A 650 22.33 -9.68 -13.11
CA GLN A 650 21.38 -9.83 -14.22
C GLN A 650 22.05 -9.37 -15.51
#